data_AF-A0A9P7X3H1-F1
#
_entry.id   AF-A0A9P7X3H1-F1
#
_cell.length_a   1.000
_cell.length_b   1.000
_cell.length_c   1.000
_cell.angle_alpha   90.00
_cell.angle_beta   90.00
_cell.angle_gamma   90.00
#
_symmetry.space_group_name_H-M   'P 1'
#
loop_
_entity.id
_entity.type
_entity.pdbx_description
1 polymer ?
#
loop_
_entity_poly.entity_id
_entity_poly.type
_entity_poly.pdbx_seq_one_letter_code
_entity_poly.pdbx_strand_id
1 'polypeptide(L)'
;MASVQHPTVSWEAMQDGSVFYRKHEVYTMQWKVRNLGDYIVAGARYGGPIAMIRDPHKVVAFGSNQFSKPTVQVFSSSGELLLTIPWDQGKLVSLGWTFEEQLVILNDEGMYRLYDLQGEYKQFSLGSEASEVGIIDAKIYEQGIVAMTTHVTLMEVKGWTGTKPLVLAHPGFSEPPSCWGLIEPDLTISRHVEVLLSHEATLFSIDSLECLDQHLSRGPFVKLSVSPNGKWLALLTAANLLWVVSSDFQTSSAEYDCAAEGLGDPRQLVWCGNDAVILAWDSLVLVVGPSGQALRHFYDSPPFVVSEMDGVRIVNNEHCDFIQTVPASTEKVFRPVSDDSGAILLDAFDQFEQKSPKADENIRNIRPDLAKAVDTIVEAAGQEIEPYWQRRLLHAAQFGRAFLDMYDPSDFVNMGLSLKVLNAARYYEIGIPITYTEFMHTGAEHLINRLTTRNLHLLALRISEHLHIKPDGVLRHWAVEKIKRSKPEDEDAVVCQTIVDKFRDAGRAVSYAEIAQKAWESGRASLATMLLNHEPRAADQVPLLLTMKEDTVALTKSIDSGDTDLIYTVLLQLQRHMSLGDFFRLIEDGGPKLSVASNLLQVYAREQNRELLRDYYFQDDRRVDSACLALGDAAVTKDPAERLEFMRKSAKFFSEDKERSFEAKMMDESVRLMTFQQTLEKEASGNVTFVGVSVNETVRLCLVNGMSKRAEKVRSDWKIPDKRFWYVKLYALTEIRDFESLEAFAASKKSPIGYEPFVSHLVKSGYKSQAAKYVVKCDVKRRVDMYVLCGEWKKAALECKERGDRAKLGDLLRTCTDSLAQRELEQVLGAMA
;
A
#
# COMPACT_ATOMS: atom_id res chain seq x y z
N MET A 1 -39.87 1.27 -41.63
CA MET A 1 -38.94 2.04 -40.77
C MET A 1 -39.63 3.36 -40.52
N ALA A 2 -40.02 3.67 -39.29
CA ALA A 2 -40.41 5.04 -38.96
C ALA A 2 -39.23 5.94 -39.35
N SER A 3 -39.48 7.05 -40.04
CA SER A 3 -38.43 8.01 -40.38
C SER A 3 -37.82 8.51 -39.08
N VAL A 4 -36.54 8.21 -38.83
CA VAL A 4 -35.81 8.79 -37.70
C VAL A 4 -35.87 10.30 -37.87
N GLN A 5 -36.38 11.01 -36.86
CA GLN A 5 -36.53 12.46 -36.93
C GLN A 5 -35.16 13.14 -37.00
N HIS A 6 -35.12 14.29 -37.68
CA HIS A 6 -33.91 15.10 -37.75
C HIS A 6 -33.60 15.71 -36.37
N PRO A 7 -32.32 15.84 -35.94
CA PRO A 7 -32.00 16.29 -34.58
C PRO A 7 -32.57 17.67 -34.26
N THR A 8 -32.64 18.55 -35.26
CA THR A 8 -33.18 19.92 -35.13
C THR A 8 -34.66 19.99 -34.78
N VAL A 9 -35.42 18.90 -34.92
CA VAL A 9 -36.85 18.86 -34.53
C VAL A 9 -37.01 19.07 -33.03
N SER A 10 -36.02 18.66 -32.24
CA SER A 10 -36.00 18.82 -30.78
C SER A 10 -35.47 20.17 -30.31
N TRP A 11 -35.04 21.05 -31.22
CA TRP A 11 -34.38 22.31 -30.86
C TRP A 11 -35.39 23.43 -30.68
N GLU A 12 -35.23 24.15 -29.58
CA GLU A 12 -35.99 25.35 -29.25
C GLU A 12 -35.00 26.52 -29.14
N ALA A 13 -35.23 27.56 -29.93
CA ALA A 13 -34.44 28.78 -29.86
C ALA A 13 -34.91 29.64 -28.69
N MET A 14 -33.97 30.22 -27.95
CA MET A 14 -34.26 31.40 -27.13
C MET A 14 -34.80 32.54 -28.03
N GLN A 15 -35.56 33.48 -27.48
CA GLN A 15 -36.25 34.52 -28.25
C GLN A 15 -35.31 35.43 -29.05
N ASP A 16 -34.05 35.59 -28.61
CA ASP A 16 -33.01 36.31 -29.36
C ASP A 16 -32.36 35.48 -30.49
N GLY A 17 -32.68 34.20 -30.59
CA GLY A 17 -32.14 33.28 -31.60
C GLY A 17 -30.65 33.00 -31.46
N SER A 18 -30.03 33.39 -30.33
CA SER A 18 -28.58 33.28 -30.12
C SER A 18 -28.16 31.91 -29.58
N VAL A 19 -29.04 31.27 -28.80
CA VAL A 19 -28.79 29.97 -28.15
C VAL A 19 -29.97 29.04 -28.41
N PHE A 20 -29.67 27.78 -28.68
CA PHE A 20 -30.66 26.71 -28.83
C PHE A 20 -30.56 25.74 -27.66
N TYR A 21 -31.70 25.32 -27.14
CA TYR A 21 -31.82 24.20 -26.21
C TYR A 21 -32.48 23.04 -26.91
N ARG A 22 -32.18 21.82 -26.47
CA ARG A 22 -32.85 20.62 -26.98
C ARG A 22 -33.33 19.76 -25.83
N LYS A 23 -34.52 19.18 -26.00
CA LYS A 23 -35.13 18.22 -25.09
C LYS A 23 -35.18 16.85 -25.74
N HIS A 24 -34.65 15.84 -25.07
CA HIS A 24 -34.72 14.44 -25.48
C HIS A 24 -35.44 13.61 -24.43
N GLU A 25 -36.38 12.77 -24.86
CA GLU A 25 -36.85 11.67 -24.00
C GLU A 25 -35.77 10.59 -24.00
N VAL A 26 -35.17 10.32 -22.85
CA VAL A 26 -34.10 9.31 -22.74
C VAL A 26 -34.68 7.94 -22.35
N TYR A 27 -35.69 7.92 -21.48
CA TYR A 27 -36.44 6.70 -21.15
C TYR A 27 -37.93 6.96 -21.00
N THR A 28 -38.73 6.00 -21.43
CA THR A 28 -40.06 5.77 -20.88
C THR A 28 -39.90 4.97 -19.58
N MET A 29 -40.50 5.46 -18.49
CA MET A 29 -40.29 4.92 -17.15
C MET A 29 -40.95 3.55 -16.96
N GLN A 30 -40.22 2.64 -16.32
CA GLN A 30 -40.68 1.27 -16.02
C GLN A 30 -41.34 1.14 -14.64
N TRP A 31 -41.20 2.15 -13.78
CA TRP A 31 -41.75 2.12 -12.44
C TRP A 31 -43.27 2.33 -12.44
N LYS A 32 -43.89 2.06 -11.28
CA LYS A 32 -45.34 2.24 -11.06
C LYS A 32 -45.63 3.41 -10.12
N VAL A 33 -44.72 4.36 -10.02
CA VAL A 33 -44.87 5.52 -9.15
C VAL A 33 -45.89 6.47 -9.77
N ARG A 34 -46.94 6.77 -9.00
CA ARG A 34 -48.08 7.57 -9.48
C ARG A 34 -47.91 9.07 -9.29
N ASN A 35 -47.07 9.49 -8.34
CA ASN A 35 -46.84 10.90 -8.06
C ASN A 35 -45.52 11.04 -7.30
N LEU A 36 -44.49 11.58 -7.95
CA LEU A 36 -43.22 11.89 -7.31
C LEU A 36 -43.34 12.98 -6.23
N GLY A 37 -44.35 13.85 -6.33
CA GLY A 37 -44.59 14.91 -5.34
C GLY A 37 -44.92 14.42 -3.93
N ASP A 38 -45.23 13.12 -3.78
CA ASP A 38 -45.48 12.45 -2.50
C ASP A 38 -44.20 11.92 -1.83
N TYR A 39 -43.04 12.10 -2.46
CA TYR A 39 -41.76 11.53 -2.01
C TYR A 39 -40.71 12.62 -1.80
N ILE A 40 -39.79 12.36 -0.87
CA ILE A 40 -38.50 13.01 -0.80
C ILE A 40 -37.58 12.24 -1.75
N VAL A 41 -37.00 12.92 -2.73
CA VAL A 41 -36.26 12.30 -3.84
C VAL A 41 -34.84 12.85 -3.90
N ALA A 42 -33.88 11.99 -4.22
CA ALA A 42 -32.50 12.36 -4.52
C ALA A 42 -32.00 11.59 -5.75
N GLY A 43 -31.54 12.32 -6.78
CA GLY A 43 -30.94 11.74 -7.98
C GLY A 43 -29.42 11.84 -7.94
N ALA A 44 -28.72 10.78 -8.30
CA ALA A 44 -27.27 10.76 -8.45
C ALA A 44 -26.87 11.34 -9.81
N ARG A 45 -25.82 12.18 -9.85
CA ARG A 45 -25.25 12.75 -11.09
C ARG A 45 -24.74 11.70 -12.08
N TYR A 46 -24.48 12.13 -13.32
CA TYR A 46 -23.94 11.35 -14.44
C TYR A 46 -24.83 10.18 -14.83
N GLY A 47 -26.14 10.42 -14.91
CA GLY A 47 -27.11 9.36 -15.21
C GLY A 47 -27.26 8.29 -14.11
N GLY A 48 -26.86 8.62 -12.88
CA GLY A 48 -26.93 7.69 -11.75
C GLY A 48 -28.36 7.40 -11.24
N PRO A 49 -28.52 6.52 -10.25
CA PRO A 49 -29.83 6.10 -9.74
C PRO A 49 -30.62 7.21 -9.01
N ILE A 50 -31.89 6.92 -8.75
CA ILE A 50 -32.85 7.79 -8.07
C ILE A 50 -33.29 7.10 -6.78
N ALA A 51 -32.99 7.69 -5.63
CA ALA A 51 -33.50 7.26 -4.34
C ALA A 51 -34.74 8.07 -3.97
N MET A 52 -35.75 7.41 -3.42
CA MET A 52 -36.92 8.09 -2.89
C MET A 52 -37.51 7.40 -1.67
N ILE A 53 -38.13 8.19 -0.81
CA ILE A 53 -38.83 7.76 0.40
C ILE A 53 -40.10 8.58 0.55
N ARG A 54 -41.17 7.94 1.02
CA ARG A 54 -42.47 8.61 1.19
C ARG A 54 -42.34 9.78 2.16
N ASP A 55 -42.77 10.97 1.74
CA ASP A 55 -42.75 12.17 2.56
C ASP A 55 -43.77 12.07 3.71
N PRO A 56 -43.35 11.98 4.99
CA PRO A 56 -44.26 11.84 6.12
C PRO A 56 -45.20 13.05 6.30
N HIS A 57 -44.89 14.21 5.70
CA HIS A 57 -45.71 15.42 5.81
C HIS A 57 -46.86 15.48 4.79
N LYS A 58 -46.87 14.60 3.78
CA LYS A 58 -47.95 14.55 2.78
C LYS A 58 -49.02 13.55 3.20
N VAL A 59 -50.29 13.95 3.12
CA VAL A 59 -51.46 13.15 3.54
C VAL A 59 -51.60 11.87 2.70
N VAL A 60 -51.97 10.76 3.33
CA VAL A 60 -52.33 9.50 2.67
C VAL A 60 -53.85 9.36 2.61
N ALA A 61 -54.40 9.01 1.45
CA ALA A 61 -55.84 8.75 1.32
C ALA A 61 -56.25 7.52 2.16
N PHE A 62 -57.30 7.66 2.97
CA PHE A 62 -57.86 6.59 3.81
C PHE A 62 -58.29 5.38 2.95
N GLY A 63 -57.67 4.22 3.16
CA GLY A 63 -58.08 2.95 2.50
C GLY A 63 -56.95 2.14 1.85
N SER A 64 -55.76 2.73 1.62
CA SER A 64 -54.56 1.94 1.32
C SER A 64 -53.98 1.41 2.63
N ASN A 65 -54.33 0.17 2.97
CA ASN A 65 -53.64 -0.57 4.04
C ASN A 65 -52.14 -0.56 3.78
N GLN A 66 -51.39 0.21 4.59
CA GLN A 66 -50.20 -0.23 5.31
C GLN A 66 -49.60 0.95 6.06
N PHE A 67 -49.68 0.93 7.40
CA PHE A 67 -48.63 1.52 8.24
C PHE A 67 -47.34 0.68 8.04
N SER A 68 -46.79 0.69 6.83
CA SER A 68 -45.51 0.04 6.55
C SER A 68 -44.41 0.87 7.18
N LYS A 69 -43.37 0.20 7.70
CA LYS A 69 -42.13 0.88 8.08
C LYS A 69 -41.66 1.74 6.90
N PRO A 70 -41.08 2.93 7.15
CA PRO A 70 -40.59 3.76 6.06
C PRO A 70 -39.52 2.98 5.28
N THR A 71 -39.63 3.00 3.96
CA THR A 71 -38.68 2.32 3.07
C THR A 71 -38.15 3.29 2.04
N VAL A 72 -36.84 3.27 1.85
CA VAL A 72 -36.17 3.97 0.77
C VAL A 72 -36.11 3.04 -0.43
N GLN A 73 -36.61 3.49 -1.57
CA GLN A 73 -36.59 2.74 -2.82
C GLN A 73 -35.59 3.40 -3.76
N VAL A 74 -34.72 2.60 -4.36
CA VAL A 74 -33.69 3.05 -5.31
C VAL A 74 -34.01 2.50 -6.68
N PHE A 75 -34.12 3.37 -7.67
CA PHE A 75 -34.42 3.03 -9.06
C PHE A 75 -33.29 3.43 -9.99
N SER A 76 -33.14 2.74 -11.11
CA SER A 76 -32.36 3.23 -12.24
C SER A 76 -33.02 4.48 -12.85
N SER A 77 -32.32 5.15 -13.77
CA SER A 77 -32.91 6.27 -14.52
C SER A 77 -34.05 5.85 -15.44
N SER A 78 -34.12 4.57 -15.80
CA SER A 78 -35.23 4.00 -16.60
C SER A 78 -36.42 3.57 -15.74
N GLY A 79 -36.34 3.72 -14.40
CA GLY A 79 -37.41 3.32 -13.48
C GLY A 79 -37.41 1.84 -13.10
N GLU A 80 -36.32 1.10 -13.35
CA GLU A 80 -36.16 -0.25 -12.82
C GLU A 80 -35.81 -0.19 -11.33
N LEU A 81 -36.51 -0.96 -10.49
CA LEU A 81 -36.22 -1.01 -9.05
C LEU A 81 -34.92 -1.78 -8.80
N LEU A 82 -33.90 -1.11 -8.29
CA LEU A 82 -32.59 -1.70 -7.98
C LEU A 82 -32.54 -2.24 -6.55
N LEU A 83 -33.04 -1.47 -5.59
CA LEU A 83 -32.90 -1.79 -4.17
C LEU A 83 -34.06 -1.21 -3.35
N THR A 84 -34.44 -1.89 -2.28
CA THR A 84 -35.37 -1.37 -1.26
C THR A 84 -34.74 -1.53 0.12
N ILE A 85 -34.57 -0.41 0.82
CA ILE A 85 -33.91 -0.33 2.13
C ILE A 85 -34.96 -0.01 3.19
N PRO A 86 -35.14 -0.83 4.24
CA PRO A 86 -35.95 -0.46 5.39
C PRO A 86 -35.25 0.66 6.18
N TRP A 87 -35.98 1.73 6.48
CA TRP A 87 -35.48 2.84 7.28
C TRP A 87 -36.09 2.80 8.69
N ASP A 88 -35.23 2.77 9.70
CA ASP A 88 -35.63 2.68 11.11
C ASP A 88 -34.80 3.58 12.05
N GLN A 89 -33.99 4.48 11.50
CA GLN A 89 -33.00 5.28 12.23
C GLN A 89 -33.49 6.71 12.52
N GLY A 90 -34.73 6.87 12.99
CA GLY A 90 -35.27 8.19 13.31
C GLY A 90 -35.72 9.00 12.09
N LYS A 91 -35.81 10.32 12.25
CA LYS A 91 -36.36 11.20 11.22
C LYS A 91 -35.30 11.48 10.16
N LEU A 92 -35.67 11.30 8.90
CA LEU A 92 -34.81 11.65 7.77
C LEU A 92 -34.62 13.17 7.69
N VAL A 93 -33.36 13.60 7.58
CA VAL A 93 -33.00 15.00 7.29
C VAL A 93 -32.67 15.17 5.81
N SER A 94 -31.79 14.34 5.26
CA SER A 94 -31.30 14.51 3.90
C SER A 94 -30.96 13.18 3.23
N LEU A 95 -31.12 13.16 1.91
CA LEU A 95 -30.75 12.08 0.99
C LEU A 95 -29.81 12.65 -0.06
N GLY A 96 -28.77 11.91 -0.39
CA GLY A 96 -27.82 12.31 -1.43
C GLY A 96 -26.96 11.15 -1.89
N TRP A 97 -26.06 11.42 -2.81
CA TRP A 97 -25.24 10.40 -3.45
C TRP A 97 -23.78 10.79 -3.43
N THR A 98 -22.92 9.81 -3.22
CA THR A 98 -21.48 9.97 -3.43
C THR A 98 -21.15 9.88 -4.92
N PHE A 99 -19.92 10.27 -5.29
CA PHE A 99 -19.40 10.09 -6.65
C PHE A 99 -19.58 8.65 -7.16
N GLU A 100 -19.27 7.67 -6.30
CA GLU A 100 -19.26 6.22 -6.55
C GLU A 100 -20.64 5.53 -6.47
N GLU A 101 -21.75 6.28 -6.57
CA GLU A 101 -23.12 5.77 -6.44
C GLU A 101 -23.45 5.10 -5.11
N GLN A 102 -22.86 5.55 -4.00
CA GLN A 102 -23.32 5.14 -2.66
C GLN A 102 -24.40 6.12 -2.17
N LEU A 103 -25.50 5.56 -1.67
CA LEU A 103 -26.61 6.35 -1.14
C LEU A 103 -26.28 6.82 0.28
N VAL A 104 -26.30 8.13 0.48
CA VAL A 104 -26.09 8.79 1.77
C VAL A 104 -27.44 9.12 2.38
N ILE A 105 -27.68 8.66 3.61
CA ILE A 105 -28.90 8.95 4.37
C ILE A 105 -28.50 9.52 5.72
N LEU A 106 -28.92 10.75 6.02
CA LEU A 106 -28.68 11.44 7.29
C LEU A 106 -29.97 11.55 8.11
N ASN A 107 -29.90 11.24 9.41
CA ASN A 107 -31.00 11.45 10.34
C ASN A 107 -30.84 12.74 11.19
N ASP A 108 -31.87 13.04 11.97
CA ASP A 108 -31.95 14.20 12.85
C ASP A 108 -31.00 14.16 14.06
N GLU A 109 -30.52 12.98 14.45
CA GLU A 109 -29.52 12.77 15.50
C GLU A 109 -28.07 12.94 15.00
N GLY A 110 -27.87 13.27 13.72
CA GLY A 110 -26.53 13.42 13.14
C GLY A 110 -25.82 12.10 12.81
N MET A 111 -26.55 11.00 12.72
CA MET A 111 -26.05 9.72 12.22
C MET A 111 -26.30 9.62 10.72
N TYR A 112 -25.24 9.33 9.96
CA TYR A 112 -25.35 9.10 8.52
C TYR A 112 -24.86 7.71 8.12
N ARG A 113 -25.56 7.12 7.15
CA ARG A 113 -25.25 5.81 6.57
C ARG A 113 -24.92 5.93 5.09
N LEU A 114 -23.90 5.20 4.67
CA LEU A 114 -23.50 5.03 3.27
C LEU A 114 -23.91 3.63 2.83
N TYR A 115 -24.96 3.54 2.01
CA TYR A 115 -25.44 2.28 1.44
C TYR A 115 -24.81 2.02 0.09
N ASP A 116 -24.32 0.81 -0.14
CA ASP A 116 -24.05 0.33 -1.49
C ASP A 116 -25.35 -0.14 -2.17
N LEU A 117 -25.27 -0.49 -3.46
CA LEU A 117 -26.43 -0.98 -4.22
C LEU A 117 -26.77 -2.45 -3.93
N GLN A 118 -26.05 -3.10 -3.02
CA GLN A 118 -26.36 -4.42 -2.46
C GLN A 118 -27.21 -4.28 -1.17
N GLY A 119 -27.29 -3.08 -0.59
CA GLY A 119 -28.02 -2.78 0.64
C GLY A 119 -27.17 -2.88 1.91
N GLU A 120 -25.89 -3.18 1.80
CA GLU A 120 -24.95 -3.11 2.91
C GLU A 120 -24.58 -1.65 3.19
N TYR A 121 -24.27 -1.32 4.44
CA TYR A 121 -23.94 0.05 4.81
C TYR A 121 -22.81 0.19 5.81
N LYS A 122 -22.14 1.35 5.74
CA LYS A 122 -21.27 1.86 6.80
C LYS A 122 -21.99 3.00 7.53
N GLN A 123 -21.89 3.01 8.85
CA GLN A 123 -22.54 4.03 9.69
C GLN A 123 -21.49 4.90 10.36
N PHE A 124 -21.75 6.20 10.38
CA PHE A 124 -20.89 7.22 10.97
C PHE A 124 -21.72 8.27 11.71
N SER A 125 -21.05 9.13 12.47
CA SER A 125 -21.68 10.15 13.32
C SER A 125 -21.05 11.52 13.09
N LEU A 126 -21.88 12.57 13.14
CA LEU A 126 -21.46 13.97 13.18
C LEU A 126 -21.02 14.41 14.60
N GLY A 127 -20.91 13.49 15.56
CA GLY A 127 -20.43 13.77 16.91
C GLY A 127 -21.56 14.07 17.91
N SER A 128 -21.18 14.24 19.18
CA SER A 128 -22.14 14.40 20.29
C SER A 128 -22.96 15.68 20.20
N GLU A 129 -22.38 16.77 19.71
CA GLU A 129 -23.07 18.06 19.56
C GLU A 129 -24.26 17.93 18.59
N ALA A 130 -24.08 17.25 17.46
CA ALA A 130 -25.15 16.97 16.52
C ALA A 130 -26.27 16.12 17.14
N SER A 131 -25.91 15.13 17.97
CA SER A 131 -26.88 14.27 18.65
C SER A 131 -27.65 15.00 19.76
N GLU A 132 -27.04 15.97 20.44
CA GLU A 132 -27.68 16.72 21.52
C GLU A 132 -28.56 17.86 21.00
N VAL A 133 -28.08 18.59 19.99
CA VAL A 133 -28.76 19.78 19.44
C VAL A 133 -29.74 19.42 18.31
N GLY A 134 -29.48 18.32 17.61
CA GLY A 134 -30.21 17.90 16.43
C GLY A 134 -29.79 18.63 15.15
N ILE A 135 -29.91 17.93 14.02
CA ILE A 135 -29.69 18.46 12.67
C ILE A 135 -31.03 18.89 12.05
N ILE A 136 -31.05 20.08 11.45
CA ILE A 136 -32.25 20.65 10.81
C ILE A 136 -32.23 20.55 9.28
N ASP A 137 -31.05 20.63 8.66
CA ASP A 137 -30.87 20.49 7.21
C ASP A 137 -29.44 20.06 6.89
N ALA A 138 -29.21 19.48 5.72
CA ALA A 138 -27.89 19.12 5.23
C ALA A 138 -27.82 19.10 3.69
N LYS A 139 -26.67 19.52 3.16
CA LYS A 139 -26.35 19.46 1.73
C LYS A 139 -25.25 18.42 1.51
N ILE A 140 -25.59 17.39 0.74
CA ILE A 140 -24.68 16.32 0.35
C ILE A 140 -24.14 16.64 -1.04
N TYR A 141 -22.83 16.56 -1.19
CA TYR A 141 -22.11 16.67 -2.46
C TYR A 141 -21.24 15.42 -2.67
N GLU A 142 -20.62 15.26 -3.84
CA GLU A 142 -20.04 13.97 -4.25
C GLU A 142 -18.99 13.41 -3.28
N GLN A 143 -18.24 14.30 -2.62
CA GLN A 143 -17.13 13.99 -1.72
C GLN A 143 -17.39 14.36 -0.25
N GLY A 144 -18.61 14.73 0.13
CA GLY A 144 -18.88 15.07 1.52
C GLY A 144 -20.28 15.57 1.82
N ILE A 145 -20.45 16.05 3.05
CA ILE A 145 -21.69 16.60 3.55
C ILE A 145 -21.41 17.79 4.45
N VAL A 146 -22.23 18.83 4.33
CA VAL A 146 -22.34 19.90 5.32
C VAL A 146 -23.70 19.78 5.98
N ALA A 147 -23.72 19.69 7.30
CA ALA A 147 -24.93 19.62 8.11
C ALA A 147 -25.08 20.85 9.01
N MET A 148 -26.31 21.29 9.20
CA MET A 148 -26.65 22.46 10.01
C MET A 148 -27.44 22.02 11.25
N THR A 149 -26.99 22.42 12.43
CA THR A 149 -27.69 22.15 13.69
C THR A 149 -28.83 23.14 13.93
N THR A 150 -29.69 22.86 14.91
CA THR A 150 -30.75 23.77 15.38
C THR A 150 -30.22 25.15 15.83
N HIS A 151 -28.95 25.25 16.23
CA HIS A 151 -28.27 26.49 16.61
C HIS A 151 -27.51 27.15 15.45
N VAL A 152 -27.75 26.74 14.19
CA VAL A 152 -27.09 27.28 13.00
C VAL A 152 -25.56 27.06 13.02
N THR A 153 -25.11 26.01 13.72
CA THR A 153 -23.72 25.55 13.64
C THR A 153 -23.57 24.66 12.42
N LEU A 154 -22.56 24.93 11.60
CA LEU A 154 -22.28 24.18 10.38
C LEU A 154 -21.13 23.19 10.61
N MET A 155 -21.35 21.94 10.22
CA MET A 155 -20.41 20.84 10.39
C MET A 155 -20.15 20.16 9.05
N GLU A 156 -18.88 20.14 8.62
CA GLU A 156 -18.43 19.50 7.40
C GLU A 156 -17.82 18.12 7.68
N VAL A 157 -18.16 17.13 6.86
CA VAL A 157 -17.43 15.87 6.74
C VAL A 157 -16.98 15.65 5.30
N LYS A 158 -15.69 15.33 5.12
CA LYS A 158 -15.08 15.06 3.81
C LYS A 158 -14.70 13.58 3.62
N GLY A 159 -14.76 13.12 2.37
CA GLY A 159 -14.17 11.88 1.89
C GLY A 159 -14.83 10.59 2.38
N TRP A 160 -15.97 10.66 3.07
CA TRP A 160 -16.76 9.48 3.45
C TRP A 160 -16.04 8.44 4.31
N THR A 161 -14.97 8.84 5.01
CA THR A 161 -14.12 7.93 5.82
C THR A 161 -14.51 7.86 7.29
N GLY A 162 -15.50 8.64 7.73
CA GLY A 162 -15.87 8.73 9.15
C GLY A 162 -14.92 9.57 9.98
N THR A 163 -14.20 10.51 9.34
CA THR A 163 -13.38 11.50 10.01
C THR A 163 -14.21 12.39 10.93
N LYS A 164 -13.58 12.93 11.97
CA LYS A 164 -14.25 13.87 12.88
C LYS A 164 -14.73 15.09 12.07
N PRO A 165 -15.99 15.52 12.21
CA PRO A 165 -16.50 16.68 11.50
C PRO A 165 -15.73 17.95 11.87
N LEU A 166 -15.53 18.80 10.87
CA LEU A 166 -14.96 20.13 11.00
C LEU A 166 -16.09 21.14 11.20
N VAL A 167 -16.06 21.85 12.32
CA VAL A 167 -16.99 22.96 12.57
C VAL A 167 -16.52 24.19 11.80
N LEU A 168 -17.41 24.79 11.01
CA LEU A 168 -17.12 26.00 10.22
C LEU A 168 -17.29 27.27 11.07
N ALA A 169 -16.89 28.42 10.53
CA ALA A 169 -17.06 29.70 11.22
C ALA A 169 -18.53 29.96 11.55
N HIS A 170 -18.81 30.40 12.79
CA HIS A 170 -20.17 30.54 13.29
C HIS A 170 -20.80 31.86 12.79
N PRO A 171 -21.98 31.84 12.14
CA PRO A 171 -22.60 33.05 11.58
C PRO A 171 -23.18 34.00 12.63
N GLY A 172 -23.52 33.48 13.82
CA GLY A 172 -24.08 34.28 14.91
C GLY A 172 -25.57 34.59 14.76
N PHE A 173 -26.26 33.92 13.83
CA PHE A 173 -27.69 34.09 13.60
C PHE A 173 -28.52 33.49 14.75
N SER A 174 -29.62 34.15 15.11
CA SER A 174 -30.57 33.65 16.10
C SER A 174 -31.59 32.65 15.53
N GLU A 175 -31.83 32.71 14.23
CA GLU A 175 -32.78 31.87 13.51
C GLU A 175 -32.11 31.21 12.30
N PRO A 176 -32.57 30.02 11.87
CA PRO A 176 -32.08 29.37 10.66
C PRO A 176 -32.27 30.24 9.40
N PRO A 177 -31.35 30.17 8.43
CA PRO A 177 -31.45 30.92 7.18
C PRO A 177 -32.64 30.44 6.33
N SER A 178 -33.25 31.34 5.57
CA SER A 178 -34.38 31.02 4.66
C SER A 178 -33.97 30.08 3.53
N CYS A 179 -32.72 30.20 3.05
CA CYS A 179 -32.11 29.25 2.14
C CYS A 179 -30.59 29.28 2.26
N TRP A 180 -29.96 28.21 1.79
CA TRP A 180 -28.51 28.11 1.72
C TRP A 180 -28.06 27.12 0.65
N GLY A 181 -26.79 27.23 0.27
CA GLY A 181 -26.13 26.30 -0.64
C GLY A 181 -24.63 26.26 -0.42
N LEU A 182 -23.93 25.51 -1.26
CA LEU A 182 -22.51 25.26 -1.11
C LEU A 182 -21.77 25.34 -2.45
N ILE A 183 -20.54 25.84 -2.39
CA ILE A 183 -19.54 25.69 -3.43
C ILE A 183 -18.61 24.58 -2.97
N GLU A 184 -18.57 23.51 -3.75
CA GLU A 184 -17.79 22.31 -3.42
C GLU A 184 -16.29 22.64 -3.32
N PRO A 185 -15.52 21.98 -2.42
CA PRO A 185 -14.10 22.27 -2.23
C PRO A 185 -13.25 22.20 -3.50
N ASP A 186 -13.63 21.37 -4.48
CA ASP A 186 -12.87 21.23 -5.72
C ASP A 186 -13.07 22.39 -6.70
N LEU A 187 -14.08 23.22 -6.45
CA LEU A 187 -14.46 24.38 -7.25
C LEU A 187 -13.96 25.70 -6.62
N THR A 188 -13.49 25.68 -5.38
CA THR A 188 -12.92 26.85 -4.70
C THR A 188 -11.39 26.91 -4.83
N ILE A 189 -10.82 28.12 -4.80
CA ILE A 189 -9.37 28.32 -4.85
C ILE A 189 -8.72 27.83 -3.55
N SER A 190 -9.42 28.01 -2.42
CA SER A 190 -8.94 27.66 -1.08
C SER A 190 -8.95 26.15 -0.80
N ARG A 191 -9.66 25.35 -1.62
CA ARG A 191 -9.92 23.91 -1.39
C ARG A 191 -10.70 23.61 -0.10
N HIS A 192 -11.36 24.64 0.44
CA HIS A 192 -12.33 24.53 1.51
C HIS A 192 -13.75 24.61 0.92
N VAL A 193 -14.71 23.97 1.61
CA VAL A 193 -16.11 24.20 1.27
C VAL A 193 -16.45 25.65 1.61
N GLU A 194 -17.21 26.29 0.73
CA GLU A 194 -17.75 27.61 0.96
C GLU A 194 -19.27 27.51 1.06
N VAL A 195 -19.82 27.88 2.20
CA VAL A 195 -21.24 27.80 2.51
C VAL A 195 -21.86 29.19 2.36
N LEU A 196 -22.91 29.28 1.55
CA LEU A 196 -23.64 30.53 1.31
C LEU A 196 -24.96 30.51 2.08
N LEU A 197 -25.11 31.38 3.08
CA LEU A 197 -26.33 31.49 3.88
C LEU A 197 -27.09 32.79 3.56
N SER A 198 -28.41 32.71 3.35
CA SER A 198 -29.25 33.92 3.25
C SER A 198 -29.69 34.39 4.63
N HIS A 199 -29.45 35.67 4.90
CA HIS A 199 -29.92 36.34 6.10
C HIS A 199 -30.28 37.79 5.76
N GLU A 200 -31.47 38.23 6.16
CA GLU A 200 -32.01 39.55 5.84
C GLU A 200 -31.94 39.87 4.33
N ALA A 201 -31.30 40.97 3.92
CA ALA A 201 -31.21 41.40 2.52
C ALA A 201 -29.98 40.86 1.77
N THR A 202 -29.11 40.09 2.44
CA THR A 202 -27.77 39.72 1.96
C THR A 202 -27.50 38.21 2.01
N LEU A 203 -26.29 37.82 1.56
CA LEU A 203 -25.71 36.50 1.70
C LEU A 203 -24.44 36.58 2.53
N PHE A 204 -24.22 35.57 3.37
CA PHE A 204 -22.98 35.36 4.08
C PHE A 204 -22.24 34.19 3.46
N SER A 205 -20.96 34.39 3.14
CA SER A 205 -20.04 33.33 2.75
C SER A 205 -19.29 32.84 4.00
N ILE A 206 -19.30 31.54 4.22
CA ILE A 206 -18.76 30.90 5.41
C ILE A 206 -17.83 29.77 4.99
N ASP A 207 -16.60 29.80 5.50
CA ASP A 207 -15.66 28.69 5.40
C ASP A 207 -15.16 28.25 6.79
N SER A 208 -14.08 27.48 6.84
CA SER A 208 -13.50 27.04 8.11
C SER A 208 -12.79 28.13 8.92
N LEU A 209 -12.55 29.30 8.34
CA LEU A 209 -11.75 30.39 8.89
C LEU A 209 -12.60 31.62 9.22
N GLU A 210 -13.53 32.00 8.35
CA GLU A 210 -14.27 33.24 8.45
C GLU A 210 -15.74 33.14 7.98
N CYS A 211 -16.53 34.12 8.41
CA CYS A 211 -17.90 34.34 8.01
C CYS A 211 -18.01 35.80 7.53
N LEU A 212 -18.22 35.98 6.23
CA LEU A 212 -18.18 37.28 5.55
C LEU A 212 -19.53 37.64 4.94
N ASP A 213 -20.08 38.79 5.33
CA ASP A 213 -21.23 39.39 4.64
C ASP A 213 -20.81 39.88 3.25
N GLN A 214 -21.55 39.46 2.23
CA GLN A 214 -21.34 39.86 0.83
C GLN A 214 -21.98 41.23 0.50
N HIS A 215 -22.65 41.85 1.48
CA HIS A 215 -23.23 43.19 1.43
C HIS A 215 -24.19 43.40 0.24
N LEU A 216 -25.00 42.39 -0.06
CA LEU A 216 -26.06 42.48 -1.07
C LEU A 216 -27.29 43.21 -0.48
N SER A 217 -28.14 43.74 -1.37
CA SER A 217 -29.31 44.54 -1.00
C SER A 217 -30.59 44.10 -1.71
N ARG A 218 -30.62 42.84 -2.18
CA ARG A 218 -31.69 42.28 -3.02
C ARG A 218 -32.47 41.13 -2.34
N GLY A 219 -32.08 40.72 -1.15
CA GLY A 219 -32.77 39.69 -0.37
C GLY A 219 -34.08 40.18 0.27
N PRO A 220 -34.76 39.33 1.07
CA PRO A 220 -34.35 37.98 1.44
C PRO A 220 -34.42 36.99 0.28
N PHE A 221 -33.44 36.07 0.24
CA PHE A 221 -33.39 35.00 -0.74
C PHE A 221 -34.09 33.76 -0.17
N VAL A 222 -34.97 33.16 -0.97
CA VAL A 222 -35.78 31.99 -0.57
C VAL A 222 -35.27 30.69 -1.19
N LYS A 223 -34.48 30.78 -2.27
CA LYS A 223 -33.73 29.66 -2.85
C LYS A 223 -32.40 30.14 -3.41
N LEU A 224 -31.41 29.27 -3.34
CA LEU A 224 -30.07 29.47 -3.85
C LEU A 224 -29.60 28.17 -4.53
N SER A 225 -28.98 28.29 -5.70
CA SER A 225 -28.28 27.18 -6.35
C SER A 225 -26.97 27.65 -6.97
N VAL A 226 -25.92 26.86 -6.80
CA VAL A 226 -24.59 27.09 -7.40
C VAL A 226 -24.48 26.33 -8.71
N SER A 227 -23.85 26.92 -9.72
CA SER A 227 -23.59 26.25 -11.01
C SER A 227 -22.60 25.08 -10.84
N PRO A 228 -22.66 24.06 -11.71
CA PRO A 228 -21.75 22.90 -11.64
C PRO A 228 -20.26 23.26 -11.64
N ASN A 229 -19.87 24.37 -12.28
CA ASN A 229 -18.50 24.87 -12.28
C ASN A 229 -18.15 25.82 -11.11
N GLY A 230 -19.09 26.13 -10.22
CA GLY A 230 -18.89 27.01 -9.05
C GLY A 230 -18.78 28.50 -9.35
N LYS A 231 -18.96 28.93 -10.61
CA LYS A 231 -18.73 30.32 -11.05
C LYS A 231 -19.96 31.22 -10.99
N TRP A 232 -21.16 30.63 -10.96
CA TRP A 232 -22.42 31.38 -11.01
C TRP A 232 -23.38 30.91 -9.92
N LEU A 233 -24.20 31.85 -9.46
CA LEU A 233 -25.21 31.68 -8.43
C LEU A 233 -26.57 32.07 -9.00
N ALA A 234 -27.56 31.20 -8.83
CA ALA A 234 -28.95 31.48 -9.08
C ALA A 234 -29.63 31.78 -7.73
N LEU A 235 -30.11 33.01 -7.58
CA LEU A 235 -30.72 33.52 -6.34
C LEU A 235 -32.18 33.88 -6.61
N LEU A 236 -33.11 33.26 -5.90
CA LEU A 236 -34.52 33.61 -5.96
C LEU A 236 -34.89 34.45 -4.75
N THR A 237 -35.39 35.67 -4.98
CA THR A 237 -35.84 36.56 -3.89
C THR A 237 -37.24 36.16 -3.40
N ALA A 238 -37.62 36.62 -2.21
CA ALA A 238 -38.99 36.47 -1.69
C ALA A 238 -40.06 37.16 -2.55
N ALA A 239 -39.66 38.07 -3.45
CA ALA A 239 -40.54 38.68 -4.44
C ALA A 239 -40.66 37.84 -5.73
N ASN A 240 -40.14 36.61 -5.74
CA ASN A 240 -40.13 35.71 -6.90
C ASN A 240 -39.38 36.29 -8.13
N LEU A 241 -38.34 37.10 -7.87
CA LEU A 241 -37.37 37.51 -8.88
C LEU A 241 -36.17 36.56 -8.86
N LEU A 242 -35.93 35.85 -9.96
CA LEU A 242 -34.69 35.12 -10.18
C LEU A 242 -33.61 36.13 -10.57
N TRP A 243 -32.46 36.05 -9.90
CA TRP A 243 -31.27 36.84 -10.18
C TRP A 243 -30.07 35.91 -10.31
N VAL A 244 -29.39 35.97 -11.45
CA VAL A 244 -28.18 35.20 -11.75
C VAL A 244 -26.97 36.12 -11.66
N VAL A 245 -26.03 35.77 -10.79
CA VAL A 245 -24.84 36.58 -10.48
C VAL A 245 -23.60 35.68 -10.41
N SER A 246 -22.41 36.21 -10.69
CA SER A 246 -21.16 35.47 -10.47
C SER A 246 -20.94 35.17 -8.98
N SER A 247 -20.20 34.11 -8.68
CA SER A 247 -19.92 33.70 -7.29
C SER A 247 -19.07 34.70 -6.50
N ASP A 248 -18.35 35.60 -7.18
CA ASP A 248 -17.67 36.75 -6.57
C ASP A 248 -18.58 37.99 -6.42
N PHE A 249 -19.86 37.87 -6.80
CA PHE A 249 -20.89 38.91 -6.76
C PHE A 249 -20.60 40.17 -7.61
N GLN A 250 -19.62 40.12 -8.52
CA GLN A 250 -19.22 41.29 -9.31
C GLN A 250 -20.04 41.49 -10.59
N THR A 251 -20.57 40.40 -11.16
CA THR A 251 -21.24 40.43 -12.48
C THR A 251 -22.64 39.85 -12.40
N SER A 252 -23.62 40.63 -12.82
CA SER A 252 -25.01 40.19 -12.99
C SER A 252 -25.20 39.69 -14.42
N SER A 253 -25.67 38.45 -14.59
CA SER A 253 -25.86 37.83 -15.90
C SER A 253 -27.30 37.93 -16.40
N ALA A 254 -28.27 37.53 -15.57
CA ALA A 254 -29.66 37.40 -15.98
C ALA A 254 -30.62 37.73 -14.82
N GLU A 255 -31.80 38.23 -15.16
CA GLU A 255 -32.92 38.41 -14.25
C GLU A 255 -34.20 37.86 -14.90
N TYR A 256 -35.07 37.23 -14.11
CA TYR A 256 -36.37 36.75 -14.58
C TYR A 256 -37.43 36.91 -13.48
N ASP A 257 -38.46 37.70 -13.77
CA ASP A 257 -39.54 38.01 -12.83
C ASP A 257 -40.65 36.95 -12.91
N CYS A 258 -40.62 35.98 -11.99
CA CYS A 258 -41.63 34.93 -11.92
C CYS A 258 -42.98 35.49 -11.41
N ALA A 259 -42.95 36.52 -10.56
CA ALA A 259 -44.16 37.13 -10.01
C ALA A 259 -44.96 37.87 -11.08
N ALA A 260 -44.29 38.60 -11.99
CA ALA A 260 -44.92 39.26 -13.12
C ALA A 260 -45.66 38.28 -14.05
N GLU A 261 -45.17 37.03 -14.13
CA GLU A 261 -45.80 35.94 -14.90
C GLU A 261 -46.87 35.17 -14.11
N GLY A 262 -47.18 35.60 -12.88
CA GLY A 262 -48.19 34.96 -12.02
C GLY A 262 -47.76 33.58 -11.50
N LEU A 263 -46.46 33.27 -11.54
CA LEU A 263 -45.92 32.02 -11.01
C LEU A 263 -45.66 32.16 -9.51
N GLY A 264 -46.08 31.16 -8.74
CA GLY A 264 -45.80 31.09 -7.30
C GLY A 264 -44.38 30.57 -7.03
N ASP A 265 -44.13 30.14 -5.79
CA ASP A 265 -42.81 29.65 -5.40
C ASP A 265 -42.49 28.30 -6.10
N PRO A 266 -41.32 28.16 -6.73
CA PRO A 266 -40.91 26.91 -7.36
C PRO A 266 -40.62 25.83 -6.30
N ARG A 267 -40.70 24.56 -6.70
CA ARG A 267 -40.25 23.42 -5.89
C ARG A 267 -38.73 23.32 -5.90
N GLN A 268 -38.13 23.35 -7.09
CA GLN A 268 -36.69 23.25 -7.28
C GLN A 268 -36.14 24.44 -8.07
N LEU A 269 -34.93 24.85 -7.71
CA LEU A 269 -34.08 25.79 -8.43
C LEU A 269 -32.75 25.07 -8.66
N VAL A 270 -32.42 24.74 -9.91
CA VAL A 270 -31.21 23.99 -10.24
C VAL A 270 -30.61 24.49 -11.54
N TRP A 271 -29.38 24.10 -11.84
CA TRP A 271 -28.71 24.49 -13.08
C TRP A 271 -28.87 23.43 -14.18
N CYS A 272 -28.96 23.90 -15.43
CA CYS A 272 -28.86 23.09 -16.65
C CYS A 272 -27.51 23.36 -17.30
N GLY A 273 -26.54 22.48 -17.05
CA GLY A 273 -25.14 22.77 -17.33
C GLY A 273 -24.69 24.03 -16.60
N ASN A 274 -23.97 24.93 -17.28
CA ASN A 274 -23.50 26.20 -16.70
C ASN A 274 -24.17 27.45 -17.29
N ASP A 275 -25.09 27.27 -18.24
CA ASP A 275 -25.57 28.36 -19.10
C ASP A 275 -27.05 28.73 -18.85
N ALA A 276 -27.81 27.83 -18.22
CA ALA A 276 -29.23 28.06 -17.91
C ALA A 276 -29.60 27.64 -16.49
N VAL A 277 -30.65 28.28 -15.99
CA VAL A 277 -31.25 28.01 -14.69
C VAL A 277 -32.64 27.41 -14.89
N ILE A 278 -32.93 26.35 -14.14
CA ILE A 278 -34.19 25.63 -14.16
C ILE A 278 -35.00 25.98 -12.91
N LEU A 279 -36.24 26.40 -13.13
CA LEU A 279 -37.27 26.54 -12.09
C LEU A 279 -38.36 25.49 -12.35
N ALA A 280 -38.67 24.66 -11.37
CA ALA A 280 -39.66 23.58 -11.51
C ALA A 280 -40.83 23.73 -10.53
N TRP A 281 -42.05 23.62 -11.04
CA TRP A 281 -43.34 23.58 -10.32
C TRP A 281 -44.04 22.24 -10.58
N ASP A 282 -45.23 22.03 -10.00
CA ASP A 282 -45.98 20.77 -10.11
C ASP A 282 -46.35 20.38 -11.57
N SER A 283 -46.43 21.33 -12.50
CA SER A 283 -46.81 21.06 -13.90
C SER A 283 -45.99 21.86 -14.93
N LEU A 284 -44.94 22.56 -14.50
CA LEU A 284 -44.15 23.46 -15.34
C LEU A 284 -42.67 23.37 -14.98
N VAL A 285 -41.83 23.22 -16.00
CA VAL A 285 -40.39 23.46 -15.92
C VAL A 285 -40.06 24.64 -16.82
N LEU A 286 -39.44 25.65 -16.24
CA LEU A 286 -38.98 26.84 -16.93
C LEU A 286 -37.46 26.79 -17.07
N VAL A 287 -36.96 26.96 -18.30
CA VAL A 287 -35.53 27.05 -18.61
C VAL A 287 -35.20 28.50 -18.85
N VAL A 288 -34.53 29.16 -17.90
CA VAL A 288 -34.10 30.56 -18.02
C VAL A 288 -32.67 30.58 -18.57
N GLY A 289 -32.51 31.12 -19.79
CA GLY A 289 -31.23 31.26 -20.45
C GLY A 289 -30.38 32.43 -19.93
N PRO A 290 -29.15 32.58 -20.45
CA PRO A 290 -28.17 33.54 -19.96
C PRO A 290 -28.58 35.01 -20.21
N SER A 291 -29.47 35.26 -21.17
CA SER A 291 -30.02 36.57 -21.50
C SER A 291 -31.29 36.94 -20.70
N GLY A 292 -31.71 36.12 -19.71
CA GLY A 292 -32.95 36.34 -18.95
C GLY A 292 -34.24 35.98 -19.71
N GLN A 293 -34.12 35.29 -20.84
CA GLN A 293 -35.26 34.75 -21.60
C GLN A 293 -35.58 33.33 -21.11
N ALA A 294 -36.80 32.85 -21.35
CA ALA A 294 -37.22 31.55 -20.85
C ALA A 294 -38.01 30.68 -21.83
N LEU A 295 -37.76 29.37 -21.76
CA LEU A 295 -38.52 28.31 -22.42
C LEU A 295 -39.40 27.56 -21.41
N ARG A 296 -40.56 27.06 -21.87
CA ARG A 296 -41.58 26.45 -21.02
C ARG A 296 -41.85 25.02 -21.44
N HIS A 297 -41.70 24.09 -20.51
CA HIS A 297 -42.06 22.68 -20.70
C HIS A 297 -43.11 22.27 -19.68
N PHE A 298 -44.26 21.83 -20.17
CA PHE A 298 -45.36 21.39 -19.33
C PHE A 298 -45.29 19.89 -19.07
N TYR A 299 -45.67 19.49 -17.86
CA TYR A 299 -45.67 18.10 -17.41
C TYR A 299 -46.99 17.76 -16.74
N ASP A 300 -47.50 16.55 -16.99
CA ASP A 300 -48.75 16.07 -16.41
C ASP A 300 -48.62 15.62 -14.94
N SER A 301 -47.38 15.50 -14.45
CA SER A 301 -47.08 15.15 -13.06
C SER A 301 -45.88 15.95 -12.54
N PRO A 302 -45.76 16.16 -11.22
CA PRO A 302 -44.66 16.92 -10.62
C PRO A 302 -43.30 16.35 -11.03
N PRO A 303 -42.50 17.09 -11.82
CA PRO A 303 -41.18 16.66 -12.24
C PRO A 303 -40.18 16.82 -11.10
N PHE A 304 -39.23 15.89 -11.03
CA PHE A 304 -38.03 16.01 -10.22
C PHE A 304 -36.83 16.26 -11.11
N VAL A 305 -36.03 17.26 -10.75
CA VAL A 305 -34.96 17.78 -11.60
C VAL A 305 -33.60 17.51 -10.95
N VAL A 306 -32.68 16.95 -11.73
CA VAL A 306 -31.30 16.64 -11.34
C VAL A 306 -30.34 17.43 -12.23
N SER A 307 -29.54 18.30 -11.62
CA SER A 307 -28.52 19.08 -12.32
C SER A 307 -27.35 18.21 -12.73
N GLU A 308 -26.96 18.29 -14.00
CA GLU A 308 -25.80 17.61 -14.59
C GLU A 308 -24.83 18.65 -15.16
N MET A 309 -23.61 18.24 -15.51
CA MET A 309 -22.55 19.18 -15.92
C MET A 309 -22.80 19.88 -17.27
N ASP A 310 -23.52 19.22 -18.18
CA ASP A 310 -23.81 19.67 -19.54
C ASP A 310 -25.31 19.79 -19.82
N GLY A 311 -26.15 19.61 -18.81
CA GLY A 311 -27.58 19.70 -18.96
C GLY A 311 -28.33 19.46 -17.65
N VAL A 312 -29.54 18.94 -17.79
CA VAL A 312 -30.41 18.64 -16.67
C VAL A 312 -31.29 17.43 -17.01
N ARG A 313 -31.42 16.52 -16.05
CA ARG A 313 -32.31 15.37 -16.16
C ARG A 313 -33.60 15.65 -15.42
N ILE A 314 -34.72 15.43 -16.10
CA ILE A 314 -36.07 15.67 -15.58
C ILE A 314 -36.79 14.33 -15.53
N VAL A 315 -37.16 13.92 -14.33
CA VAL A 315 -37.82 12.65 -14.08
C VAL A 315 -39.24 12.91 -13.65
N ASN A 316 -40.20 12.29 -14.32
CA ASN A 316 -41.60 12.30 -13.95
C ASN A 316 -42.15 10.86 -13.88
N ASN A 317 -43.46 10.69 -13.73
CA ASN A 317 -44.05 9.36 -13.63
C ASN A 317 -43.90 8.49 -14.89
N GLU A 318 -43.86 9.09 -16.07
CA GLU A 318 -43.94 8.42 -17.38
C GLU A 318 -42.63 8.46 -18.16
N HIS A 319 -41.84 9.53 -18.00
CA HIS A 319 -40.65 9.78 -18.80
C HIS A 319 -39.47 10.28 -17.95
N CYS A 320 -38.27 9.94 -18.39
CA CYS A 320 -37.01 10.56 -18.01
C CYS A 320 -36.49 11.35 -19.20
N ASP A 321 -36.57 12.67 -19.11
CA ASP A 321 -36.13 13.60 -20.14
C ASP A 321 -34.75 14.18 -19.81
N PHE A 322 -34.03 14.62 -20.83
CA PHE A 322 -32.78 15.35 -20.71
C PHE A 322 -32.85 16.64 -21.52
N ILE A 323 -32.63 17.77 -20.86
CA ILE A 323 -32.54 19.09 -21.48
C ILE A 323 -31.10 19.56 -21.39
N GLN A 324 -30.58 20.05 -22.50
CA GLN A 324 -29.24 20.65 -22.57
C GLN A 324 -29.22 21.76 -23.60
N THR A 325 -28.23 22.65 -23.49
CA THR A 325 -27.85 23.52 -24.60
C THR A 325 -27.45 22.63 -25.79
N VAL A 326 -27.82 23.04 -27.00
CA VAL A 326 -27.36 22.35 -28.22
C VAL A 326 -25.84 22.47 -28.27
N PRO A 327 -25.09 21.36 -28.32
CA PRO A 327 -23.63 21.43 -28.33
C PRO A 327 -23.12 22.14 -29.57
N ALA A 328 -22.02 22.89 -29.44
CA ALA A 328 -21.51 23.72 -30.53
C ALA A 328 -21.19 22.91 -31.82
N SER A 329 -20.70 21.68 -31.68
CA SER A 329 -20.44 20.78 -32.82
C SER A 329 -21.74 20.34 -33.51
N THR A 330 -22.74 19.93 -32.73
CA THR A 330 -24.10 19.60 -33.21
C THR A 330 -24.75 20.81 -33.89
N GLU A 331 -24.64 22.01 -33.31
CA GLU A 331 -25.16 23.24 -33.92
C GLU A 331 -24.51 23.51 -35.27
N LYS A 332 -23.17 23.51 -35.35
CA LYS A 332 -22.42 23.73 -36.59
C LYS A 332 -22.85 22.78 -37.70
N VAL A 333 -23.08 21.50 -37.38
CA VAL A 333 -23.38 20.47 -38.37
C VAL A 333 -24.84 20.49 -38.81
N PHE A 334 -25.80 20.67 -37.88
CA PHE A 334 -27.21 20.49 -38.19
C PHE A 334 -28.02 21.79 -38.31
N ARG A 335 -27.47 22.94 -37.91
CA ARG A 335 -28.20 24.22 -38.00
C ARG A 335 -28.64 24.47 -39.44
N PRO A 336 -29.93 24.76 -39.69
CA PRO A 336 -30.40 25.05 -41.04
C PRO A 336 -29.62 26.21 -41.66
N VAL A 337 -29.14 26.03 -42.89
CA VAL A 337 -28.34 27.04 -43.62
C VAL A 337 -27.00 27.36 -42.93
N SER A 338 -26.46 26.43 -42.16
CA SER A 338 -25.10 26.53 -41.63
C SER A 338 -24.08 26.63 -42.78
N ASP A 339 -23.14 27.57 -42.66
CA ASP A 339 -21.99 27.75 -43.55
C ASP A 339 -20.72 27.07 -43.01
N ASP A 340 -20.80 26.37 -41.88
CA ASP A 340 -19.68 25.65 -41.29
C ASP A 340 -19.24 24.48 -42.18
N SER A 341 -17.93 24.24 -42.24
CA SER A 341 -17.35 23.19 -43.09
C SER A 341 -17.84 21.79 -42.70
N GLY A 342 -18.23 21.56 -41.44
CA GLY A 342 -18.86 20.32 -40.99
C GLY A 342 -20.25 20.09 -41.60
N ALA A 343 -21.09 21.11 -41.70
CA ALA A 343 -22.40 21.01 -42.37
C ALA A 343 -22.24 20.75 -43.87
N ILE A 344 -21.31 21.45 -44.52
CA ILE A 344 -21.03 21.27 -45.96
C ILE A 344 -20.47 19.86 -46.23
N LEU A 345 -19.65 19.31 -45.33
CA LEU A 345 -19.16 17.93 -45.44
C LEU A 345 -20.30 16.91 -45.29
N LEU A 346 -21.25 17.14 -44.40
CA LEU A 346 -22.44 16.28 -44.27
C LEU A 346 -23.31 16.35 -45.53
N ASP A 347 -23.54 17.53 -46.10
CA ASP A 347 -24.25 17.66 -47.40
C ASP A 347 -23.46 17.00 -48.54
N ALA A 348 -22.14 17.14 -48.57
CA ALA A 348 -21.29 16.44 -49.55
C ALA A 348 -21.45 14.92 -49.46
N PHE A 349 -21.55 14.37 -48.25
CA PHE A 349 -21.83 12.96 -48.03
C PHE A 349 -23.24 12.57 -48.51
N ASP A 350 -24.26 13.39 -48.23
CA ASP A 350 -25.63 13.15 -48.71
C ASP A 350 -25.73 13.18 -50.25
N GLN A 351 -25.02 14.12 -50.90
CA GLN A 351 -24.90 14.19 -52.36
C GLN A 351 -24.17 12.97 -52.91
N PHE A 352 -23.14 12.47 -52.20
CA PHE A 352 -22.41 11.26 -52.58
C PHE A 352 -23.31 10.02 -52.53
N GLU A 353 -24.11 9.85 -51.47
CA GLU A 353 -25.08 8.75 -51.36
C GLU A 353 -26.13 8.80 -52.49
N GLN A 354 -26.52 10.00 -52.92
CA GLN A 354 -27.40 10.22 -54.06
C GLN A 354 -26.72 10.09 -55.43
N LYS A 355 -25.42 9.78 -55.48
CA LYS A 355 -24.59 9.70 -56.70
C LYS A 355 -24.55 11.01 -57.50
N SER A 356 -24.65 12.13 -56.81
CA SER A 356 -24.61 13.48 -57.38
C SER A 356 -23.15 13.95 -57.52
N PRO A 357 -22.76 14.57 -58.65
CA PRO A 357 -21.40 15.11 -58.83
C PRO A 357 -21.12 16.32 -57.93
N LYS A 358 -22.15 16.93 -57.33
CA LYS A 358 -22.02 18.05 -56.39
C LYS A 358 -21.23 17.69 -55.12
N ALA A 359 -21.13 16.40 -54.79
CA ALA A 359 -20.31 15.93 -53.67
C ALA A 359 -18.84 16.37 -53.80
N ASP A 360 -18.24 16.22 -55.00
CA ASP A 360 -16.85 16.61 -55.25
C ASP A 360 -16.67 18.14 -55.24
N GLU A 361 -17.66 18.88 -55.73
CA GLU A 361 -17.68 20.35 -55.66
C GLU A 361 -17.66 20.84 -54.20
N ASN A 362 -18.54 20.30 -53.36
CA ASN A 362 -18.59 20.65 -51.94
C ASN A 362 -17.27 20.32 -51.22
N ILE A 363 -16.68 19.15 -51.48
CA ILE A 363 -15.37 18.76 -50.91
C ILE A 363 -14.26 19.72 -51.34
N ARG A 364 -14.22 20.13 -52.61
CA ARG A 364 -13.23 21.10 -53.10
C ARG A 364 -13.40 22.46 -52.43
N ASN A 365 -14.63 22.90 -52.21
CA ASN A 365 -14.94 24.18 -51.57
C ASN A 365 -14.41 24.24 -50.12
N ILE A 366 -14.52 23.13 -49.37
CA ILE A 366 -14.07 23.07 -47.97
C ILE A 366 -12.66 22.51 -47.79
N ARG A 367 -11.92 22.23 -48.88
CA ARG A 367 -10.61 21.56 -48.81
C ARG A 367 -9.61 22.18 -47.83
N PRO A 368 -9.50 23.52 -47.68
CA PRO A 368 -8.62 24.14 -46.68
C PRO A 368 -8.97 23.75 -45.23
N ASP A 369 -10.25 23.57 -44.93
CA ASP A 369 -10.80 23.34 -43.58
C ASP A 369 -11.33 21.91 -43.39
N LEU A 370 -11.02 21.00 -44.33
CA LEU A 370 -11.62 19.66 -44.35
C LEU A 370 -11.24 18.82 -43.13
N ALA A 371 -10.02 18.95 -42.61
CA ALA A 371 -9.62 18.26 -41.38
C ALA A 371 -10.50 18.71 -40.19
N LYS A 372 -10.67 20.02 -40.02
CA LYS A 372 -11.57 20.60 -39.01
C LYS A 372 -13.02 20.18 -39.21
N ALA A 373 -13.48 20.07 -40.46
CA ALA A 373 -14.83 19.58 -40.77
C ALA A 373 -15.04 18.13 -40.30
N VAL A 374 -14.05 17.26 -40.56
CA VAL A 374 -14.07 15.87 -40.10
C VAL A 374 -14.12 15.84 -38.56
N ASP A 375 -13.28 16.60 -37.88
CA ASP A 375 -13.24 16.64 -36.41
C ASP A 375 -14.57 17.15 -35.82
N THR A 376 -15.17 18.18 -36.42
CA THR A 376 -16.47 18.73 -36.01
C THR A 376 -17.59 17.69 -36.16
N ILE A 377 -17.60 16.92 -37.27
CA ILE A 377 -18.58 15.84 -37.46
C ILE A 377 -18.36 14.70 -36.46
N VAL A 378 -17.10 14.34 -36.19
CA VAL A 378 -16.77 13.31 -35.18
C VAL A 378 -17.26 13.74 -33.80
N GLU A 379 -17.00 14.99 -33.40
CA GLU A 379 -17.47 15.54 -32.13
C GLU A 379 -19.01 15.58 -32.08
N ALA A 380 -19.67 16.03 -33.14
CA ALA A 380 -21.13 16.03 -33.23
C ALA A 380 -21.70 14.60 -33.10
N ALA A 381 -21.02 13.58 -33.62
CA ALA A 381 -21.45 12.19 -33.49
C ALA A 381 -21.51 11.75 -32.02
N GLY A 382 -20.55 12.18 -31.20
CA GLY A 382 -20.53 11.91 -29.75
C GLY A 382 -21.71 12.51 -29.00
N GLN A 383 -22.19 13.65 -29.46
CA GLN A 383 -23.28 14.41 -28.84
C GLN A 383 -24.67 13.88 -29.17
N GLU A 384 -24.81 13.05 -30.21
CA GLU A 384 -26.10 12.46 -30.57
C GLU A 384 -26.39 11.19 -29.77
N ILE A 385 -27.65 11.03 -29.34
CA ILE A 385 -28.10 9.86 -28.57
C ILE A 385 -28.53 8.73 -29.50
N GLU A 386 -29.15 9.07 -30.64
CA GLU A 386 -29.70 8.09 -31.58
C GLU A 386 -28.61 7.39 -32.40
N PRO A 387 -28.52 6.04 -32.36
CA PRO A 387 -27.50 5.29 -33.09
C PRO A 387 -27.56 5.48 -34.61
N TYR A 388 -28.69 5.91 -35.16
CA TYR A 388 -28.79 6.28 -36.58
C TYR A 388 -27.91 7.49 -36.91
N TRP A 389 -28.04 8.59 -36.17
CA TRP A 389 -27.30 9.83 -36.43
C TRP A 389 -25.82 9.69 -36.11
N GLN A 390 -25.48 9.00 -35.03
CA GLN A 390 -24.10 8.64 -34.69
C GLN A 390 -23.39 7.94 -35.86
N ARG A 391 -24.00 6.90 -36.44
CA ARG A 391 -23.41 6.16 -37.58
C ARG A 391 -23.33 7.03 -38.82
N ARG A 392 -24.38 7.80 -39.12
CA ARG A 392 -24.42 8.68 -40.30
C ARG A 392 -23.31 9.73 -40.25
N LEU A 393 -23.12 10.38 -39.11
CA LEU A 393 -22.03 11.35 -38.90
C LEU A 393 -20.66 10.68 -39.02
N LEU A 394 -20.45 9.51 -38.40
CA LEU A 394 -19.19 8.78 -38.56
C LEU A 394 -18.91 8.34 -40.01
N HIS A 395 -19.94 7.99 -40.79
CA HIS A 395 -19.77 7.72 -42.23
C HIS A 395 -19.40 8.98 -43.03
N ALA A 396 -20.01 10.13 -42.71
CA ALA A 396 -19.64 11.41 -43.32
C ALA A 396 -18.18 11.82 -42.98
N ALA A 397 -17.76 11.63 -41.72
CA ALA A 397 -16.37 11.83 -41.30
C ALA A 397 -15.40 10.87 -42.03
N GLN A 398 -15.77 9.59 -42.16
CA GLN A 398 -14.99 8.61 -42.91
C GLN A 398 -14.86 9.00 -44.40
N PHE A 399 -15.94 9.51 -44.99
CA PHE A 399 -15.95 10.03 -46.36
C PHE A 399 -15.01 11.22 -46.51
N GLY A 400 -15.10 12.23 -45.64
CA GLY A 400 -14.21 13.41 -45.68
C GLY A 400 -12.74 13.04 -45.51
N ARG A 401 -12.43 12.11 -44.60
CA ARG A 401 -11.07 11.62 -44.37
C ARG A 401 -10.41 11.03 -45.61
N ALA A 402 -11.18 10.44 -46.54
CA ALA A 402 -10.65 9.84 -47.76
C ALA A 402 -9.97 10.87 -48.71
N PHE A 403 -10.19 12.17 -48.50
CA PHE A 403 -9.62 13.25 -49.31
C PHE A 403 -8.46 13.99 -48.62
N LEU A 404 -8.03 13.53 -47.43
CA LEU A 404 -6.91 14.09 -46.69
C LEU A 404 -5.66 13.22 -46.87
N ASP A 405 -4.54 13.85 -47.27
CA ASP A 405 -3.26 13.14 -47.45
C ASP A 405 -2.61 12.78 -46.10
N MET A 406 -2.81 13.61 -45.08
CA MET A 406 -2.34 13.41 -43.71
C MET A 406 -3.47 13.75 -42.74
N TYR A 407 -3.90 12.79 -41.92
CA TYR A 407 -4.91 12.97 -40.89
C TYR A 407 -4.65 11.96 -39.75
N ASP A 408 -4.78 12.40 -38.51
CA ASP A 408 -4.70 11.52 -37.34
C ASP A 408 -6.06 10.87 -37.08
N PRO A 409 -6.24 9.55 -37.29
CA PRO A 409 -7.52 8.90 -37.09
C PRO A 409 -7.85 8.60 -35.63
N SER A 410 -6.99 9.00 -34.67
CA SER A 410 -7.13 8.65 -33.26
C SER A 410 -8.49 9.07 -32.69
N ASP A 411 -8.90 10.32 -32.89
CA ASP A 411 -10.18 10.83 -32.37
C ASP A 411 -11.39 10.15 -33.02
N PHE A 412 -11.32 9.87 -34.32
CA PHE A 412 -12.34 9.09 -35.03
C PHE A 412 -12.50 7.67 -34.44
N VAL A 413 -11.38 6.98 -34.18
CA VAL A 413 -11.39 5.64 -33.60
C VAL A 413 -11.91 5.68 -32.16
N ASN A 414 -11.40 6.61 -31.34
CA ASN A 414 -11.81 6.78 -29.95
C ASN A 414 -13.30 7.13 -29.81
N MET A 415 -13.85 7.93 -30.73
CA MET A 415 -15.28 8.23 -30.77
C MET A 415 -16.10 6.97 -31.04
N GLY A 416 -15.69 6.14 -32.01
CA GLY A 416 -16.36 4.87 -32.29
C GLY A 416 -16.35 3.90 -31.09
N LEU A 417 -15.23 3.82 -30.36
CA LEU A 417 -15.11 3.04 -29.13
C LEU A 417 -16.06 3.59 -28.05
N SER A 418 -16.05 4.91 -27.84
CA SER A 418 -16.86 5.59 -26.82
C SER A 418 -18.35 5.43 -27.08
N LEU A 419 -18.81 5.66 -28.31
CA LEU A 419 -20.22 5.53 -28.69
C LEU A 419 -20.76 4.12 -28.48
N LYS A 420 -19.95 3.09 -28.73
CA LYS A 420 -20.36 1.70 -28.47
C LYS A 420 -20.60 1.45 -26.97
N VAL A 421 -19.75 2.01 -26.11
CA VAL A 421 -19.89 1.94 -24.64
C VAL A 421 -21.11 2.73 -24.17
N LEU A 422 -21.26 3.97 -24.64
CA LEU A 422 -22.38 4.85 -24.30
C LEU A 422 -23.72 4.23 -24.68
N ASN A 423 -23.85 3.69 -25.89
CA ASN A 423 -25.09 3.04 -26.33
C ASN A 423 -25.43 1.79 -25.49
N ALA A 424 -24.42 1.05 -25.03
CA ALA A 424 -24.64 -0.09 -24.15
C ALA A 424 -25.10 0.35 -22.76
N ALA A 425 -24.48 1.39 -22.19
CA ALA A 425 -24.86 1.93 -20.88
C ALA A 425 -26.24 2.59 -20.88
N ARG A 426 -26.59 3.25 -21.99
CA ARG A 426 -27.89 3.91 -22.20
C ARG A 426 -29.02 2.93 -22.47
N TYR A 427 -28.75 1.67 -22.79
CA TYR A 427 -29.81 0.70 -23.01
C TYR A 427 -30.70 0.58 -21.76
N TYR A 428 -32.02 0.49 -21.92
CA TYR A 428 -32.97 0.70 -20.82
C TYR A 428 -32.80 -0.31 -19.66
N GLU A 429 -32.35 -1.53 -19.94
CA GLU A 429 -32.06 -2.57 -18.90
C GLU A 429 -30.81 -2.26 -18.08
N ILE A 430 -29.99 -1.33 -18.55
CA ILE A 430 -28.83 -0.81 -17.81
C ILE A 430 -29.19 0.52 -17.16
N GLY A 431 -29.93 1.38 -17.88
CA GLY A 431 -30.58 2.58 -17.34
C GLY A 431 -29.60 3.66 -16.87
N ILE A 432 -28.46 3.83 -17.56
CA ILE A 432 -27.48 4.90 -17.32
C ILE A 432 -27.47 5.85 -18.53
N PRO A 433 -28.20 6.97 -18.49
CA PRO A 433 -28.28 7.95 -19.56
C PRO A 433 -27.06 8.89 -19.58
N ILE A 434 -25.85 8.35 -19.39
CA ILE A 434 -24.62 9.14 -19.33
C ILE A 434 -24.33 9.80 -20.68
N THR A 435 -24.03 11.09 -20.68
CA THR A 435 -23.68 11.84 -21.90
C THR A 435 -22.23 11.58 -22.31
N TYR A 436 -21.88 11.98 -23.54
CA TYR A 436 -20.48 11.91 -23.97
C TYR A 436 -19.59 12.85 -23.14
N THR A 437 -20.07 14.05 -22.81
CA THR A 437 -19.35 15.02 -22.00
C THR A 437 -19.08 14.48 -20.59
N GLU A 438 -20.09 13.90 -19.96
CA GLU A 438 -19.98 13.26 -18.64
C GLU A 438 -18.99 12.09 -18.67
N PHE A 439 -19.09 11.22 -19.68
CA PHE A 439 -18.19 10.06 -19.82
C PHE A 439 -16.73 10.49 -20.02
N MET A 440 -16.48 11.57 -20.76
CA MET A 440 -15.13 12.14 -20.91
C MET A 440 -14.63 12.81 -19.63
N HIS A 441 -15.53 13.43 -18.86
CA HIS A 441 -15.18 14.07 -17.60
C HIS A 441 -14.84 13.06 -16.49
N THR A 442 -15.68 12.04 -16.29
CA THR A 442 -15.48 11.05 -15.23
C THR A 442 -14.51 9.94 -15.63
N GLY A 443 -14.34 9.70 -16.93
CA GLY A 443 -13.55 8.60 -17.48
C GLY A 443 -14.28 7.26 -17.51
N ALA A 444 -13.72 6.32 -18.26
CA ALA A 444 -14.32 5.00 -18.48
C ALA A 444 -14.31 4.10 -17.23
N GLU A 445 -13.30 4.23 -16.38
CA GLU A 445 -13.20 3.44 -15.13
C GLU A 445 -14.37 3.73 -14.19
N HIS A 446 -14.83 4.99 -14.14
CA HIS A 446 -16.01 5.38 -13.36
C HIS A 446 -17.27 4.61 -13.77
N LEU A 447 -17.56 4.58 -15.07
CA LEU A 447 -18.71 3.83 -15.60
C LEU A 447 -18.56 2.32 -15.35
N ILE A 448 -17.36 1.77 -15.51
CA ILE A 448 -17.07 0.36 -15.21
C ILE A 448 -17.33 0.05 -13.73
N ASN A 449 -16.93 0.93 -12.82
CA ASN A 449 -17.19 0.80 -11.38
C ASN A 449 -18.71 0.84 -11.09
N ARG A 450 -19.45 1.81 -11.65
CA ARG A 450 -20.92 1.89 -11.50
C ARG A 450 -21.63 0.63 -11.98
N LEU A 451 -21.28 0.13 -13.16
CA LEU A 451 -21.81 -1.13 -13.69
C LEU A 451 -21.47 -2.32 -12.77
N THR A 452 -20.26 -2.33 -12.22
CA THR A 452 -19.79 -3.37 -11.30
C THR A 452 -20.57 -3.35 -9.99
N THR A 453 -20.80 -2.17 -9.40
CA THR A 453 -21.63 -1.97 -8.19
C THR A 453 -23.08 -2.37 -8.43
N ARG A 454 -23.60 -2.22 -9.66
CA ARG A 454 -24.92 -2.74 -10.07
C ARG A 454 -24.96 -4.24 -10.37
N ASN A 455 -23.87 -4.97 -10.14
CA ASN A 455 -23.69 -6.40 -10.45
C ASN A 455 -23.79 -6.74 -11.95
N LEU A 456 -23.57 -5.77 -12.84
CA LEU A 456 -23.51 -5.97 -14.30
C LEU A 456 -22.10 -6.39 -14.74
N HIS A 457 -21.51 -7.36 -14.04
CA HIS A 457 -20.10 -7.74 -14.20
C HIS A 457 -19.75 -8.16 -15.63
N LEU A 458 -20.65 -8.85 -16.34
CA LEU A 458 -20.41 -9.25 -17.73
C LEU A 458 -20.27 -8.05 -18.67
N LEU A 459 -21.13 -7.04 -18.51
CA LEU A 459 -21.06 -5.83 -19.33
C LEU A 459 -19.81 -5.03 -18.99
N ALA A 460 -19.52 -4.85 -17.69
CA ALA A 460 -18.30 -4.21 -17.21
C ALA A 460 -17.03 -4.88 -17.78
N LEU A 461 -16.94 -6.22 -17.72
CA LEU A 461 -15.81 -6.97 -18.30
C LEU A 461 -15.67 -6.74 -19.80
N ARG A 462 -16.77 -6.82 -20.56
CA ARG A 462 -16.75 -6.59 -22.02
C ARG A 462 -16.34 -5.17 -22.39
N ILE A 463 -16.75 -4.18 -21.60
CA ILE A 463 -16.34 -2.78 -21.79
C ILE A 463 -14.85 -2.63 -21.48
N SER A 464 -14.35 -3.21 -20.37
CA SER A 464 -12.93 -3.21 -20.04
C SER A 464 -12.08 -3.84 -21.16
N GLU A 465 -12.50 -5.00 -21.68
CA GLU A 465 -11.83 -5.66 -22.81
C GLU A 465 -11.86 -4.80 -24.08
N HIS A 466 -13.00 -4.18 -24.37
CA HIS A 466 -13.20 -3.33 -25.54
C HIS A 466 -12.32 -2.08 -25.52
N LEU A 467 -12.15 -1.47 -24.34
CA LEU A 467 -11.33 -0.28 -24.11
C LEU A 467 -9.88 -0.60 -23.72
N HIS A 468 -9.51 -1.89 -23.66
CA HIS A 468 -8.19 -2.35 -23.21
C HIS A 468 -7.81 -1.91 -21.78
N ILE A 469 -8.80 -1.73 -20.90
CA ILE A 469 -8.64 -1.43 -19.48
C ILE A 469 -8.51 -2.75 -18.70
N LYS A 470 -7.67 -2.77 -17.65
CA LYS A 470 -7.49 -3.97 -16.81
C LYS A 470 -8.77 -4.27 -16.03
N PRO A 471 -9.38 -5.46 -16.17
CA PRO A 471 -10.64 -5.81 -15.51
C PRO A 471 -10.48 -6.29 -14.05
N ASP A 472 -9.32 -6.07 -13.43
CA ASP A 472 -8.96 -6.65 -12.13
C ASP A 472 -9.97 -6.27 -11.04
N GLY A 473 -10.45 -5.01 -11.03
CA GLY A 473 -11.49 -4.54 -10.09
C GLY A 473 -12.83 -5.22 -10.30
N VAL A 474 -13.24 -5.43 -11.57
CA VAL A 474 -14.50 -6.10 -11.92
C VAL A 474 -14.48 -7.56 -11.49
N LEU A 475 -13.38 -8.27 -11.77
CA LEU A 475 -13.18 -9.67 -11.40
C LEU A 475 -13.15 -9.86 -9.89
N ARG A 476 -12.48 -8.94 -9.17
CA ARG A 476 -12.44 -8.95 -7.71
C ARG A 476 -13.83 -8.75 -7.11
N HIS A 477 -14.56 -7.72 -7.55
CA HIS A 477 -15.91 -7.46 -7.07
C HIS A 477 -16.85 -8.64 -7.37
N TRP A 478 -16.77 -9.20 -8.58
CA TRP A 478 -17.52 -10.41 -8.94
C TRP A 478 -17.21 -11.60 -8.02
N ALA A 479 -15.94 -11.85 -7.71
CA ALA A 479 -15.54 -12.95 -6.84
C ALA A 479 -16.08 -12.76 -5.41
N VAL A 480 -15.96 -11.55 -4.85
CA VAL A 480 -16.52 -11.22 -3.52
C VAL A 480 -18.04 -11.41 -3.52
N GLU A 481 -18.73 -10.93 -4.54
CA GLU A 481 -20.19 -11.06 -4.65
C GLU A 481 -20.62 -12.52 -4.84
N LYS A 482 -19.83 -13.31 -5.58
CA LYS A 482 -20.05 -14.76 -5.74
C LYS A 482 -19.93 -15.50 -4.41
N ILE A 483 -19.00 -15.09 -3.55
CA ILE A 483 -18.84 -15.65 -2.19
C ILE A 483 -20.03 -15.26 -1.31
N LYS A 484 -20.40 -13.97 -1.28
CA LYS A 484 -21.55 -13.49 -0.50
C LYS A 484 -22.87 -14.18 -0.87
N ARG A 485 -23.08 -14.46 -2.16
CA ARG A 485 -24.29 -15.14 -2.65
C ARG A 485 -24.26 -16.66 -2.54
N SER A 486 -23.09 -17.25 -2.23
CA SER A 486 -23.00 -18.69 -2.01
C SER A 486 -23.70 -19.07 -0.70
N LYS A 487 -24.50 -20.13 -0.74
CA LYS A 487 -25.19 -20.64 0.45
C LYS A 487 -24.19 -21.38 1.33
N PRO A 488 -24.34 -21.45 2.66
CA PRO A 488 -23.45 -22.23 3.53
C PRO A 488 -23.29 -23.71 3.13
N GLU A 489 -24.28 -24.27 2.43
CA GLU A 489 -24.29 -25.64 1.89
C GLU A 489 -23.38 -25.82 0.67
N ASP A 490 -23.04 -24.74 -0.04
CA ASP A 490 -22.15 -24.79 -1.20
C ASP A 490 -20.72 -25.09 -0.75
N GLU A 491 -20.19 -26.24 -1.22
CA GLU A 491 -18.83 -26.69 -0.89
C GLU A 491 -17.78 -25.63 -1.27
N ASP A 492 -16.94 -25.25 -0.30
CA ASP A 492 -15.87 -24.24 -0.46
C ASP A 492 -14.95 -24.56 -1.65
N ALA A 493 -14.66 -25.84 -1.90
CA ALA A 493 -13.83 -26.27 -3.02
C ALA A 493 -14.44 -25.90 -4.40
N VAL A 494 -15.77 -26.01 -4.54
CA VAL A 494 -16.47 -25.68 -5.80
C VAL A 494 -16.50 -24.17 -6.03
N VAL A 495 -16.72 -23.40 -4.97
CA VAL A 495 -16.69 -21.92 -5.04
C VAL A 495 -15.29 -21.44 -5.40
N CYS A 496 -14.25 -21.99 -4.74
CA CYS A 496 -12.85 -21.69 -5.04
C CYS A 496 -12.50 -22.00 -6.50
N GLN A 497 -12.85 -23.20 -6.97
CA GLN A 497 -12.56 -23.64 -8.34
C GLN A 497 -13.24 -22.72 -9.37
N THR A 498 -14.49 -22.33 -9.13
CA THR A 498 -15.23 -21.40 -10.02
C THR A 498 -14.52 -20.05 -10.14
N ILE A 499 -14.00 -19.50 -9.03
CA ILE A 499 -13.28 -18.23 -9.03
C ILE A 499 -11.94 -18.37 -9.78
N VAL A 500 -11.19 -19.43 -9.49
CA VAL A 500 -9.88 -19.71 -10.11
C VAL A 500 -10.02 -19.94 -11.61
N ASP A 501 -11.01 -20.71 -12.06
CA ASP A 501 -11.27 -20.95 -13.48
C ASP A 501 -11.64 -19.66 -14.20
N LYS A 502 -12.48 -18.82 -13.59
CA LYS A 502 -12.83 -17.52 -14.17
C LYS A 502 -11.61 -16.61 -14.34
N PHE A 503 -10.69 -16.60 -13.37
CA PHE A 503 -9.47 -15.79 -13.44
C PHE A 503 -8.48 -16.35 -14.46
N ARG A 504 -8.41 -17.67 -14.59
CA ARG A 504 -7.62 -18.36 -15.62
C ARG A 504 -8.13 -18.05 -17.01
N ASP A 505 -9.43 -18.12 -17.24
CA ASP A 505 -10.06 -17.82 -18.53
C ASP A 505 -9.84 -16.36 -18.95
N ALA A 506 -9.83 -15.44 -17.98
CA ALA A 506 -9.49 -14.04 -18.22
C ALA A 506 -8.01 -13.84 -18.57
N GLY A 507 -7.13 -14.81 -18.27
CA GLY A 507 -5.70 -14.77 -18.55
C GLY A 507 -4.94 -13.71 -17.75
N ARG A 508 -5.43 -13.33 -16.55
CA ARG A 508 -4.89 -12.21 -15.76
C ARG A 508 -4.51 -12.62 -14.34
N ALA A 509 -3.46 -11.97 -13.82
CA ALA A 509 -2.97 -12.14 -12.46
C ALA A 509 -3.73 -11.22 -11.48
N VAL A 510 -4.97 -11.57 -11.16
CA VAL A 510 -5.75 -10.89 -10.11
C VAL A 510 -5.26 -11.39 -8.74
N SER A 511 -5.11 -10.48 -7.77
CA SER A 511 -4.77 -10.87 -6.40
C SER A 511 -5.95 -11.55 -5.72
N TYR A 512 -5.67 -12.68 -5.07
CA TYR A 512 -6.60 -13.45 -4.26
C TYR A 512 -6.66 -12.99 -2.81
N ALA A 513 -5.67 -12.22 -2.32
CA ALA A 513 -5.57 -11.80 -0.92
C ALA A 513 -6.83 -11.06 -0.42
N GLU A 514 -7.28 -10.03 -1.13
CA GLU A 514 -8.49 -9.28 -0.75
C GLU A 514 -9.75 -10.14 -0.79
N ILE A 515 -9.84 -11.07 -1.75
CA ILE A 515 -10.98 -11.98 -1.92
C ILE A 515 -11.00 -13.00 -0.77
N ALA A 516 -9.85 -13.55 -0.43
CA ALA A 516 -9.68 -14.46 0.71
C ALA A 516 -10.01 -13.77 2.04
N GLN A 517 -9.60 -12.51 2.22
CA GLN A 517 -9.98 -11.72 3.38
C GLN A 517 -11.50 -11.57 3.49
N LYS A 518 -12.19 -11.26 2.37
CA LYS A 518 -13.66 -11.18 2.36
C LYS A 518 -14.34 -12.52 2.60
N ALA A 519 -13.76 -13.62 2.12
CA ALA A 519 -14.25 -14.97 2.44
C ALA A 519 -14.16 -15.26 3.94
N TRP A 520 -13.04 -14.89 4.58
CA TRP A 520 -12.83 -15.05 6.01
C TRP A 520 -13.78 -14.19 6.84
N GLU A 521 -13.96 -12.91 6.49
CA GLU A 521 -14.94 -12.00 7.10
C GLU A 521 -16.38 -12.53 6.99
N SER A 522 -16.69 -13.28 5.92
CA SER A 522 -17.97 -13.96 5.71
C SER A 522 -18.09 -15.28 6.48
N GLY A 523 -17.12 -15.62 7.34
CA GLY A 523 -17.10 -16.85 8.14
C GLY A 523 -16.62 -18.11 7.39
N ARG A 524 -16.19 -18.00 6.13
CA ARG A 524 -15.71 -19.12 5.30
C ARG A 524 -14.18 -19.24 5.35
N ALA A 525 -13.65 -19.64 6.50
CA ALA A 525 -12.20 -19.75 6.72
C ALA A 525 -11.52 -20.79 5.80
N SER A 526 -12.18 -21.91 5.49
CA SER A 526 -11.61 -22.92 4.60
C SER A 526 -11.55 -22.43 3.15
N LEU A 527 -12.58 -21.76 2.64
CA LEU A 527 -12.51 -21.06 1.35
C LEU A 527 -11.40 -20.02 1.31
N ALA A 528 -11.23 -19.22 2.37
CA ALA A 528 -10.19 -18.20 2.45
C ALA A 528 -8.78 -18.80 2.28
N THR A 529 -8.48 -19.88 3.01
CA THR A 529 -7.18 -20.57 2.89
C THR A 529 -6.98 -21.21 1.50
N MET A 530 -8.02 -21.78 0.90
CA MET A 530 -7.97 -22.32 -0.47
C MET A 530 -7.67 -21.25 -1.51
N LEU A 531 -8.39 -20.13 -1.48
CA LEU A 531 -8.15 -19.00 -2.40
C LEU A 531 -6.75 -18.43 -2.24
N LEU A 532 -6.29 -18.30 -1.00
CA LEU A 532 -4.98 -17.73 -0.71
C LEU A 532 -3.82 -18.61 -1.20
N ASN A 533 -4.01 -19.93 -1.34
CA ASN A 533 -3.00 -20.80 -1.97
C ASN A 533 -2.74 -20.46 -3.44
N HIS A 534 -3.67 -19.75 -4.10
CA HIS A 534 -3.51 -19.26 -5.47
C HIS A 534 -2.93 -17.84 -5.54
N GLU A 535 -2.68 -17.16 -4.41
CA GLU A 535 -2.02 -15.87 -4.37
C GLU A 535 -0.52 -16.02 -4.72
N PRO A 536 -0.03 -15.44 -5.82
CA PRO A 536 1.39 -15.52 -6.19
C PRO A 536 2.31 -14.75 -5.25
N ARG A 537 1.82 -13.71 -4.56
CA ARG A 537 2.64 -12.84 -3.72
C ARG A 537 2.63 -13.30 -2.26
N ALA A 538 3.74 -13.86 -1.81
CA ALA A 538 3.89 -14.30 -0.41
C ALA A 538 3.70 -13.15 0.60
N ALA A 539 4.13 -11.93 0.27
CA ALA A 539 3.96 -10.75 1.11
C ALA A 539 2.48 -10.36 1.33
N ASP A 540 1.59 -10.70 0.39
CA ASP A 540 0.14 -10.47 0.53
C ASP A 540 -0.54 -11.68 1.22
N GLN A 541 0.01 -12.89 1.04
CA GLN A 541 -0.50 -14.14 1.62
C GLN A 541 -0.17 -14.29 3.12
N VAL A 542 1.07 -14.10 3.53
CA VAL A 542 1.53 -14.45 4.88
C VAL A 542 0.90 -13.59 5.98
N PRO A 543 0.82 -12.24 5.86
CA PRO A 543 0.15 -11.41 6.86
C PRO A 543 -1.32 -11.74 7.04
N LEU A 544 -2.02 -12.13 5.96
CA LEU A 544 -3.41 -12.54 6.03
C LEU A 544 -3.56 -13.89 6.75
N LEU A 545 -2.70 -14.87 6.47
CA LEU A 545 -2.68 -16.16 7.19
C LEU A 545 -2.47 -15.96 8.70
N LEU A 546 -1.56 -15.06 9.09
CA LEU A 546 -1.35 -14.71 10.50
C LEU A 546 -2.60 -14.08 11.14
N THR A 547 -3.28 -13.20 10.41
CA THR A 547 -4.54 -12.57 10.87
C THR A 547 -5.64 -13.62 11.07
N MET A 548 -5.69 -14.61 10.17
CA MET A 548 -6.62 -15.74 10.24
C MET A 548 -6.25 -16.80 11.29
N LYS A 549 -5.11 -16.66 11.98
CA LYS A 549 -4.54 -17.64 12.94
C LYS A 549 -4.15 -18.99 12.33
N GLU A 550 -3.79 -18.99 11.05
CA GLU A 550 -3.29 -20.17 10.33
C GLU A 550 -1.75 -20.23 10.42
N ASP A 551 -1.24 -20.31 11.65
CA ASP A 551 0.17 -20.10 12.02
C ASP A 551 1.14 -21.06 11.30
N THR A 552 0.81 -22.35 11.25
CA THR A 552 1.65 -23.37 10.60
C THR A 552 1.75 -23.14 9.09
N VAL A 553 0.64 -22.71 8.47
CA VAL A 553 0.58 -22.43 7.04
C VAL A 553 1.34 -21.14 6.74
N ALA A 554 1.16 -20.10 7.55
CA ALA A 554 1.90 -18.83 7.44
C ALA A 554 3.41 -19.06 7.48
N LEU A 555 3.91 -19.84 8.45
CA LEU A 555 5.33 -20.14 8.56
C LEU A 555 5.83 -20.95 7.37
N THR A 556 5.12 -21.98 6.94
CA THR A 556 5.48 -22.78 5.76
C THR A 556 5.57 -21.92 4.50
N LYS A 557 4.55 -21.08 4.25
CA LYS A 557 4.52 -20.17 3.09
C LYS A 557 5.61 -19.10 3.13
N SER A 558 5.94 -18.58 4.32
CA SER A 558 7.06 -17.65 4.47
C SER A 558 8.40 -18.30 4.09
N ILE A 559 8.60 -19.58 4.44
CA ILE A 559 9.81 -20.33 4.05
C ILE A 559 9.83 -20.59 2.55
N ASP A 560 8.71 -21.03 1.98
CA ASP A 560 8.58 -21.28 0.54
C ASP A 560 8.86 -20.02 -0.30
N SER A 561 8.60 -18.83 0.25
CA SER A 561 8.89 -17.55 -0.40
C SER A 561 10.39 -17.24 -0.52
N GLY A 562 11.22 -17.82 0.36
CA GLY A 562 12.64 -17.51 0.49
C GLY A 562 12.94 -16.13 1.08
N ASP A 563 11.93 -15.33 1.42
CA ASP A 563 12.10 -14.02 2.04
C ASP A 563 12.39 -14.15 3.54
N THR A 564 13.62 -13.81 3.92
CA THR A 564 14.09 -13.89 5.30
C THR A 564 13.34 -12.93 6.22
N ASP A 565 12.94 -11.75 5.73
CA ASP A 565 12.20 -10.76 6.52
C ASP A 565 10.78 -11.24 6.83
N LEU A 566 10.15 -11.88 5.85
CA LEU A 566 8.82 -12.47 6.02
C LEU A 566 8.84 -13.64 7.02
N ILE A 567 9.89 -14.47 6.99
CA ILE A 567 10.09 -15.54 7.98
C ILE A 567 10.27 -14.96 9.38
N TYR A 568 11.11 -13.93 9.55
CA TYR A 568 11.27 -13.26 10.85
C TYR A 568 9.97 -12.63 11.33
N THR A 569 9.21 -11.99 10.44
CA THR A 569 7.90 -11.41 10.75
C THR A 569 6.97 -12.46 11.35
N VAL A 570 6.88 -13.65 10.73
CA VAL A 570 6.10 -14.76 11.27
C VAL A 570 6.65 -15.24 12.61
N LEU A 571 7.96 -15.54 12.70
CA LEU A 571 8.58 -16.07 13.92
C LEU A 571 8.38 -15.14 15.12
N LEU A 572 8.59 -13.83 14.95
CA LEU A 572 8.45 -12.84 16.02
C LEU A 572 6.98 -12.65 16.43
N GLN A 573 6.04 -12.73 15.47
CA GLN A 573 4.62 -12.67 15.79
C GLN A 573 4.16 -13.90 16.57
N LEU A 574 4.58 -15.11 16.15
CA LEU A 574 4.27 -16.35 16.85
C LEU A 574 4.86 -16.37 18.26
N GLN A 575 6.10 -15.92 18.42
CA GLN A 575 6.75 -15.81 19.73
C GLN A 575 5.97 -14.89 20.70
N ARG A 576 5.30 -13.84 20.20
CA ARG A 576 4.53 -12.90 21.03
C ARG A 576 3.16 -13.44 21.45
N HIS A 577 2.53 -14.29 20.64
CA HIS A 577 1.17 -14.75 20.87
C HIS A 577 1.06 -16.18 21.42
N MET A 578 2.06 -17.03 21.19
CA MET A 578 2.10 -18.40 21.70
C MET A 578 2.88 -18.50 23.02
N SER A 579 2.67 -19.58 23.76
CA SER A 579 3.59 -19.95 24.84
C SER A 579 4.93 -20.39 24.23
N LEU A 580 6.05 -20.17 24.93
CA LEU A 580 7.37 -20.59 24.44
C LEU A 580 7.43 -22.10 24.13
N GLY A 581 6.76 -22.91 24.96
CA GLY A 581 6.69 -24.35 24.76
C GLY A 581 5.99 -24.76 23.47
N ASP A 582 4.83 -24.15 23.19
CA ASP A 582 4.07 -24.43 21.96
C ASP A 582 4.76 -23.86 20.71
N PHE A 583 5.41 -22.70 20.85
CA PHE A 583 6.21 -22.09 19.78
C PHE A 583 7.37 -22.98 19.34
N PHE A 584 8.15 -23.49 20.30
CA PHE A 584 9.25 -24.40 20.00
C PHE A 584 8.76 -25.73 19.43
N ARG A 585 7.69 -26.31 20.00
CA ARG A 585 7.07 -27.52 19.47
C ARG A 585 6.61 -27.34 18.02
N LEU A 586 6.00 -26.20 17.67
CA LEU A 586 5.57 -25.91 16.30
C LEU A 586 6.75 -25.91 15.31
N ILE A 587 7.89 -25.34 15.70
CA ILE A 587 9.09 -25.30 14.86
C ILE A 587 9.73 -26.69 14.74
N GLU A 588 9.73 -27.47 15.82
CA GLU A 588 10.29 -28.83 15.89
C GLU A 588 9.45 -29.85 15.11
N ASP A 589 8.13 -29.88 15.34
CA ASP A 589 7.19 -30.81 14.70
C ASP A 589 7.18 -30.66 13.16
N GLY A 590 7.51 -29.47 12.66
CA GLY A 590 7.63 -29.22 11.22
C GLY A 590 8.88 -29.82 10.56
N GLY A 591 9.83 -30.34 11.36
CA GLY A 591 10.97 -31.13 10.92
C GLY A 591 11.80 -30.46 9.82
N PRO A 592 12.22 -31.19 8.77
CA PRO A 592 13.09 -30.66 7.71
C PRO A 592 12.51 -29.43 6.99
N LYS A 593 11.18 -29.34 6.88
CA LYS A 593 10.51 -28.22 6.19
C LYS A 593 10.71 -26.90 6.92
N LEU A 594 10.73 -26.92 8.26
CA LEU A 594 10.91 -25.72 9.08
C LEU A 594 12.35 -25.47 9.53
N SER A 595 13.31 -26.26 9.03
CA SER A 595 14.73 -26.14 9.40
C SER A 595 15.31 -24.75 9.14
N VAL A 596 14.88 -24.08 8.06
CA VAL A 596 15.27 -22.69 7.75
C VAL A 596 14.80 -21.73 8.84
N ALA A 597 13.54 -21.84 9.26
CA ALA A 597 12.98 -21.02 10.33
C ALA A 597 13.67 -21.29 11.68
N SER A 598 13.95 -22.55 12.02
CA SER A 598 14.75 -22.91 13.21
C SER A 598 16.14 -22.28 13.18
N ASN A 599 16.83 -22.32 12.03
CA ASN A 599 18.16 -21.75 11.88
C ASN A 599 18.15 -20.22 12.00
N LEU A 600 17.17 -19.56 11.39
CA LEU A 600 16.99 -18.11 11.50
C LEU A 600 16.64 -17.69 12.93
N LEU A 601 15.78 -18.43 13.62
CA LEU A 601 15.49 -18.21 15.04
C LEU A 601 16.77 -18.29 15.87
N GLN A 602 17.62 -19.29 15.64
CA GLN A 602 18.90 -19.43 16.34
C GLN A 602 19.87 -18.28 16.06
N VAL A 603 19.90 -17.75 14.82
CA VAL A 603 20.71 -16.58 14.47
C VAL A 603 20.21 -15.34 15.22
N TYR A 604 18.91 -15.05 15.13
CA TYR A 604 18.28 -13.93 15.84
C TYR A 604 18.48 -14.01 17.35
N ALA A 605 18.19 -15.17 17.96
CA ALA A 605 18.30 -15.36 19.40
C ALA A 605 19.76 -15.26 19.88
N ARG A 606 20.74 -15.67 19.07
CA ARG A 606 22.16 -15.54 19.43
C ARG A 606 22.59 -14.08 19.59
N GLU A 607 22.03 -13.17 18.80
CA GLU A 607 22.36 -11.74 18.81
C GLU A 607 21.49 -10.92 19.75
N GLN A 608 20.17 -11.16 19.75
CA GLN A 608 19.20 -10.29 20.41
C GLN A 608 18.63 -10.86 21.72
N ASN A 609 18.47 -12.19 21.82
CA ASN A 609 17.83 -12.82 22.98
C ASN A 609 18.44 -14.19 23.32
N ARG A 610 19.53 -14.15 24.08
CA ARG A 610 20.34 -15.34 24.38
C ARG A 610 19.67 -16.32 25.34
N GLU A 611 18.72 -15.85 26.15
CA GLU A 611 17.91 -16.72 27.02
C GLU A 611 16.94 -17.58 26.20
N LEU A 612 16.27 -16.99 25.21
CA LEU A 612 15.42 -17.73 24.27
C LEU A 612 16.17 -18.89 23.60
N LEU A 613 17.44 -18.65 23.23
CA LEU A 613 18.28 -19.69 22.62
C LEU A 613 18.62 -20.82 23.60
N ARG A 614 18.81 -20.51 24.89
CA ARG A 614 19.06 -21.52 25.94
C ARG A 614 17.81 -22.39 26.13
N ASP A 615 16.65 -21.76 26.24
CA ASP A 615 15.38 -22.47 26.43
C ASP A 615 15.08 -23.36 25.23
N TYR A 616 15.32 -22.87 24.01
CA TYR A 616 15.17 -23.64 22.78
C TYR A 616 16.03 -24.91 22.76
N TYR A 617 17.35 -24.78 22.98
CA TYR A 617 18.23 -25.96 23.00
C TYR A 617 17.94 -26.92 24.15
N PHE A 618 17.44 -26.42 25.27
CA PHE A 618 17.10 -27.25 26.42
C PHE A 618 15.84 -28.08 26.14
N GLN A 619 14.82 -27.48 25.52
CA GLN A 619 13.56 -28.15 25.19
C GLN A 619 13.74 -29.21 24.10
N ASP A 620 14.57 -28.93 23.09
CA ASP A 620 14.88 -29.83 21.97
C ASP A 620 15.95 -30.90 22.31
N ASP A 621 16.34 -31.03 23.59
CA ASP A 621 17.38 -31.95 24.08
C ASP A 621 18.75 -31.82 23.36
N ARG A 622 19.04 -30.64 22.80
CA ARG A 622 20.30 -30.32 22.10
C ARG A 622 21.41 -30.01 23.09
N ARG A 623 21.88 -31.05 23.79
CA ARG A 623 22.90 -30.94 24.87
C ARG A 623 24.24 -30.41 24.38
N VAL A 624 24.69 -30.82 23.20
CA VAL A 624 25.96 -30.34 22.62
C VAL A 624 25.90 -28.83 22.31
N ASP A 625 24.81 -28.36 21.73
CA ASP A 625 24.62 -26.93 21.45
C ASP A 625 24.49 -26.10 22.73
N SER A 626 23.79 -26.64 23.74
CA SER A 626 23.73 -26.05 25.09
C SER A 626 25.12 -25.94 25.72
N ALA A 627 25.97 -26.95 25.54
CA ALA A 627 27.34 -26.95 26.03
C ALA A 627 28.21 -25.90 25.33
N CYS A 628 28.11 -25.80 24.01
CA CYS A 628 28.79 -24.80 23.19
C CYS A 628 28.35 -23.37 23.53
N LEU A 629 27.06 -23.17 23.77
CA LEU A 629 26.50 -21.87 24.17
C LEU A 629 27.06 -21.43 25.53
N ALA A 630 27.05 -22.33 26.53
CA ALA A 630 27.64 -22.08 27.83
C ALA A 630 29.16 -21.82 27.75
N LEU A 631 29.87 -22.52 26.86
CA LEU A 631 31.29 -22.26 26.62
C LEU A 631 31.54 -20.88 26.00
N GLY A 632 30.68 -20.46 25.05
CA GLY A 632 30.70 -19.12 24.49
C GLY A 632 30.47 -18.04 25.55
N ASP A 633 29.54 -18.29 26.48
CA ASP A 633 29.27 -17.39 27.61
C ASP A 633 30.50 -17.29 28.52
N ALA A 634 31.14 -18.42 28.82
CA ALA A 634 32.39 -18.45 29.58
C ALA A 634 33.54 -17.70 28.89
N ALA A 635 33.55 -17.59 27.56
CA ALA A 635 34.61 -16.89 26.83
C ALA A 635 34.50 -15.36 26.94
N VAL A 636 33.27 -14.83 27.01
CA VAL A 636 33.00 -13.39 27.06
C VAL A 636 32.89 -12.86 28.50
N THR A 637 32.57 -13.75 29.45
CA THR A 637 32.43 -13.41 30.88
C THR A 637 33.78 -13.00 31.49
N LYS A 638 33.82 -11.78 32.06
CA LYS A 638 35.03 -11.22 32.70
C LYS A 638 35.19 -11.69 34.15
N ASP A 639 34.09 -11.92 34.85
CA ASP A 639 34.14 -12.38 36.24
C ASP A 639 34.63 -13.84 36.31
N PRO A 640 35.71 -14.13 37.06
CA PRO A 640 36.25 -15.49 37.15
C PRO A 640 35.30 -16.51 37.80
N ALA A 641 34.41 -16.09 38.71
CA ALA A 641 33.49 -17.01 39.38
C ALA A 641 32.35 -17.42 38.44
N GLU A 642 31.70 -16.46 37.79
CA GLU A 642 30.67 -16.71 36.78
C GLU A 642 31.23 -17.51 35.59
N ARG A 643 32.45 -17.19 35.15
CA ARG A 643 33.14 -17.94 34.10
C ARG A 643 33.34 -19.42 34.47
N LEU A 644 33.70 -19.71 35.71
CA LEU A 644 33.80 -21.08 36.22
C LEU A 644 32.44 -21.79 36.23
N GLU A 645 31.35 -21.10 36.58
CA GLU A 645 30.02 -21.68 36.55
C GLU A 645 29.59 -22.06 35.13
N PHE A 646 29.82 -21.19 34.14
CA PHE A 646 29.53 -21.50 32.75
C PHE A 646 30.37 -22.67 32.22
N MET A 647 31.65 -22.76 32.58
CA MET A 647 32.48 -23.93 32.23
C MET A 647 31.98 -25.22 32.87
N ARG A 648 31.51 -25.19 34.13
CA ARG A 648 30.89 -26.36 34.79
C ARG A 648 29.59 -26.78 34.11
N LYS A 649 28.75 -25.81 33.72
CA LYS A 649 27.52 -26.08 32.95
C LYS A 649 27.86 -26.73 31.60
N SER A 650 28.87 -26.21 30.89
CA SER A 650 29.37 -26.77 29.63
C SER A 650 29.89 -28.20 29.81
N ALA A 651 30.69 -28.46 30.85
CA ALA A 651 31.19 -29.80 31.18
C ALA A 651 30.03 -30.80 31.42
N LYS A 652 29.02 -30.38 32.19
CA LYS A 652 27.83 -31.20 32.46
C LYS A 652 27.11 -31.58 31.16
N PHE A 653 26.80 -30.62 30.31
CA PHE A 653 26.09 -30.89 29.06
C PHE A 653 26.92 -31.75 28.08
N PHE A 654 28.23 -31.54 27.95
CA PHE A 654 29.06 -32.44 27.15
C PHE A 654 29.12 -33.86 27.73
N SER A 655 29.06 -34.02 29.06
CA SER A 655 29.08 -35.35 29.69
C SER A 655 27.82 -36.18 29.46
N GLU A 656 26.72 -35.52 29.09
CA GLU A 656 25.45 -36.17 28.74
C GLU A 656 25.48 -36.78 27.32
N ASP A 657 26.50 -36.46 26.51
CA ASP A 657 26.76 -37.06 25.20
C ASP A 657 28.04 -37.92 25.22
N LYS A 658 27.90 -39.21 24.88
CA LYS A 658 29.01 -40.18 24.88
C LYS A 658 30.10 -39.84 23.86
N GLU A 659 29.76 -39.23 22.72
CA GLU A 659 30.72 -38.85 21.69
C GLU A 659 31.58 -37.65 22.12
N ARG A 660 31.10 -36.86 23.09
CA ARG A 660 31.74 -35.64 23.59
C ARG A 660 32.49 -35.81 24.91
N SER A 661 32.91 -37.03 25.20
CA SER A 661 33.70 -37.36 26.40
C SER A 661 35.04 -36.62 26.47
N PHE A 662 35.64 -36.30 25.32
CA PHE A 662 36.85 -35.48 25.26
C PHE A 662 36.56 -34.04 25.69
N GLU A 663 35.55 -33.40 25.10
CA GLU A 663 35.15 -32.02 25.40
C GLU A 663 34.75 -31.88 26.87
N ALA A 664 33.95 -32.80 27.42
CA ALA A 664 33.60 -32.83 28.84
C ALA A 664 34.85 -32.83 29.73
N LYS A 665 35.81 -33.72 29.43
CA LYS A 665 37.08 -33.82 30.15
C LYS A 665 37.93 -32.55 30.02
N MET A 666 37.99 -31.94 28.83
CA MET A 666 38.73 -30.69 28.62
C MET A 666 38.11 -29.53 29.38
N MET A 667 36.78 -29.48 29.51
CA MET A 667 36.10 -28.48 30.34
C MET A 667 36.42 -28.69 31.83
N ASP A 668 36.39 -29.94 32.31
CA ASP A 668 36.80 -30.26 33.69
C ASP A 668 38.26 -29.89 33.97
N GLU A 669 39.18 -30.20 33.04
CA GLU A 669 40.59 -29.82 33.16
C GLU A 669 40.78 -28.28 33.16
N SER A 670 39.94 -27.55 32.43
CA SER A 670 39.95 -26.08 32.38
C SER A 670 39.43 -25.46 33.68
N VAL A 671 38.33 -26.00 34.24
CA VAL A 671 37.82 -25.62 35.57
C VAL A 671 38.88 -25.87 36.63
N ARG A 672 39.55 -27.02 36.58
CA ARG A 672 40.66 -27.36 37.48
C ARG A 672 41.81 -26.36 37.35
N LEU A 673 42.20 -26.02 36.13
CA LEU A 673 43.30 -25.08 35.87
C LEU A 673 43.00 -23.70 36.43
N MET A 674 41.82 -23.16 36.12
CA MET A 674 41.44 -21.82 36.57
C MET A 674 41.30 -21.74 38.09
N THR A 675 40.76 -22.78 38.74
CA THR A 675 40.72 -22.87 40.21
C THR A 675 42.13 -22.91 40.82
N PHE A 676 43.05 -23.64 40.19
CA PHE A 676 44.45 -23.67 40.62
C PHE A 676 45.15 -22.33 40.41
N GLN A 677 44.91 -21.66 39.28
CA GLN A 677 45.44 -20.33 38.98
C GLN A 677 44.96 -19.29 40.00
N GLN A 678 43.70 -19.30 40.42
CA GLN A 678 43.20 -18.44 41.51
C GLN A 678 43.98 -18.67 42.82
N THR A 679 44.38 -19.91 43.09
CA THR A 679 45.21 -20.23 44.27
C THR A 679 46.62 -19.65 44.11
N LEU A 680 47.20 -19.74 42.91
CA LEU A 680 48.51 -19.16 42.61
C LEU A 680 48.52 -17.63 42.70
N GLU A 681 47.46 -16.95 42.23
CA GLU A 681 47.35 -15.48 42.36
C GLU A 681 47.30 -15.04 43.82
N LYS A 682 46.58 -15.77 44.67
CA LYS A 682 46.55 -15.54 46.12
C LYS A 682 47.93 -15.74 46.75
N GLU A 683 48.63 -16.82 46.38
CA GLU A 683 50.01 -17.10 46.86
C GLU A 683 51.02 -16.05 46.37
N ALA A 684 50.81 -15.49 45.17
CA ALA A 684 51.62 -14.41 44.60
C ALA A 684 51.25 -13.01 45.14
N SER A 685 50.35 -12.93 46.14
CA SER A 685 49.80 -11.66 46.67
C SER A 685 49.19 -10.75 45.60
N GLY A 686 48.67 -11.31 44.51
CA GLY A 686 48.06 -10.57 43.40
C GLY A 686 49.04 -9.87 42.45
N ASN A 687 50.35 -10.00 42.65
CA ASN A 687 51.37 -9.32 41.83
C ASN A 687 51.53 -9.93 40.42
N VAL A 688 50.98 -11.11 40.19
CA VAL A 688 51.08 -11.86 38.93
C VAL A 688 49.71 -12.40 38.57
N THR A 689 49.24 -12.08 37.38
CA THR A 689 47.99 -12.61 36.84
C THR A 689 48.23 -14.01 36.27
N PHE A 690 47.60 -15.02 36.88
CA PHE A 690 47.61 -16.40 36.39
C PHE A 690 46.27 -16.81 35.78
N VAL A 691 45.15 -16.25 36.23
CA VAL A 691 43.82 -16.70 35.82
C VAL A 691 43.61 -16.42 34.33
N GLY A 692 43.23 -17.47 33.59
CA GLY A 692 42.89 -17.38 32.16
C GLY A 692 44.05 -17.63 31.20
N VAL A 693 45.29 -17.83 31.69
CA VAL A 693 46.41 -18.21 30.82
C VAL A 693 46.42 -19.72 30.56
N SER A 694 47.12 -20.16 29.51
CA SER A 694 47.24 -21.59 29.19
C SER A 694 48.04 -22.38 30.23
N VAL A 695 47.94 -23.71 30.20
CA VAL A 695 48.76 -24.60 31.06
C VAL A 695 50.26 -24.30 30.90
N ASN A 696 50.74 -24.11 29.66
CA ASN A 696 52.16 -23.82 29.40
C ASN A 696 52.57 -22.47 29.96
N GLU A 697 51.72 -21.45 29.80
CA GLU A 697 51.98 -20.11 30.30
C GLU A 697 51.94 -20.08 31.84
N THR A 698 51.07 -20.89 32.46
CA THR A 698 51.05 -21.08 33.91
C THR A 698 52.39 -21.64 34.39
N VAL A 699 52.95 -22.63 33.70
CA VAL A 699 54.29 -23.17 34.02
C VAL A 699 55.37 -22.10 33.85
N ARG A 700 55.34 -21.34 32.76
CA ARG A 700 56.30 -20.25 32.50
C ARG A 700 56.26 -19.21 33.62
N LEU A 701 55.07 -18.68 33.95
CA LEU A 701 54.88 -17.70 35.01
C LEU A 701 55.29 -18.24 36.38
N CYS A 702 55.00 -19.50 36.70
CA CYS A 702 55.51 -20.10 37.93
C CYS A 702 57.04 -20.12 37.97
N LEU A 703 57.71 -20.47 36.87
CA LEU A 703 59.17 -20.53 36.81
C LEU A 703 59.82 -19.13 36.89
N VAL A 704 59.30 -18.17 36.13
CA VAL A 704 59.80 -16.78 36.10
C VAL A 704 59.65 -16.10 37.47
N ASN A 705 58.62 -16.46 38.24
CA ASN A 705 58.36 -15.90 39.58
C ASN A 705 58.90 -16.78 40.73
N GLY A 706 59.86 -17.68 40.47
CA GLY A 706 60.53 -18.48 41.51
C GLY A 706 59.70 -19.60 42.14
N MET A 707 58.51 -19.89 41.62
CA MET A 707 57.59 -20.93 42.11
C MET A 707 57.85 -22.31 41.46
N SER A 708 59.10 -22.76 41.45
CA SER A 708 59.53 -23.99 40.75
C SER A 708 58.79 -25.26 41.20
N LYS A 709 58.43 -25.37 42.49
CA LYS A 709 57.63 -26.49 43.01
C LYS A 709 56.22 -26.52 42.43
N ARG A 710 55.60 -25.35 42.22
CA ARG A 710 54.28 -25.24 41.60
C ARG A 710 54.35 -25.57 40.11
N ALA A 711 55.40 -25.16 39.41
CA ALA A 711 55.62 -25.51 38.01
C ALA A 711 55.71 -27.04 37.79
N GLU A 712 56.44 -27.78 38.64
CA GLU A 712 56.48 -29.25 38.57
C GLU A 712 55.13 -29.89 38.96
N LYS A 713 54.38 -29.28 39.89
CA LYS A 713 53.01 -29.72 40.21
C LYS A 713 52.09 -29.58 38.99
N VAL A 714 52.12 -28.44 38.29
CA VAL A 714 51.33 -28.24 37.06
C VAL A 714 51.71 -29.25 35.97
N ARG A 715 53.01 -29.54 35.81
CA ARG A 715 53.46 -30.59 34.89
C ARG A 715 52.86 -31.95 35.21
N SER A 716 52.86 -32.34 36.48
CA SER A 716 52.32 -33.62 36.94
C SER A 716 50.79 -33.69 36.79
N ASP A 717 50.09 -32.68 37.30
CA ASP A 717 48.62 -32.69 37.40
C ASP A 717 47.94 -32.61 36.03
N TRP A 718 48.50 -31.84 35.08
CA TRP A 718 48.00 -31.73 33.69
C TRP A 718 48.78 -32.60 32.69
N LYS A 719 49.63 -33.52 33.18
CA LYS A 719 50.37 -34.50 32.37
C LYS A 719 51.08 -33.89 31.16
N ILE A 720 51.75 -32.76 31.36
CA ILE A 720 52.45 -32.04 30.28
C ILE A 720 53.56 -32.95 29.72
N PRO A 721 53.61 -33.20 28.39
CA PRO A 721 54.65 -34.02 27.80
C PRO A 721 56.04 -33.50 28.14
N ASP A 722 56.96 -34.42 28.46
CA ASP A 722 58.32 -34.10 28.89
C ASP A 722 59.05 -33.17 27.91
N LYS A 723 58.91 -33.39 26.60
CA LYS A 723 59.49 -32.50 25.58
C LYS A 723 58.98 -31.06 25.71
N ARG A 724 57.67 -30.88 25.90
CA ARG A 724 57.03 -29.57 26.00
C ARG A 724 57.46 -28.84 27.27
N PHE A 725 57.46 -29.52 28.40
CA PHE A 725 57.93 -28.94 29.67
C PHE A 725 59.39 -28.50 29.59
N TRP A 726 60.25 -29.29 28.94
CA TRP A 726 61.67 -28.95 28.77
C TRP A 726 61.88 -27.69 27.93
N TYR A 727 61.11 -27.50 26.85
CA TYR A 727 61.13 -26.24 26.10
C TYR A 727 60.67 -25.06 26.95
N VAL A 728 59.53 -25.17 27.64
CA VAL A 728 59.00 -24.08 28.48
C VAL A 728 60.00 -23.69 29.57
N LYS A 729 60.62 -24.67 30.22
CA LYS A 729 61.60 -24.45 31.29
C LYS A 729 62.92 -23.86 30.77
N LEU A 730 63.40 -24.30 29.60
CA LEU A 730 64.53 -23.68 28.92
C LEU A 730 64.27 -22.18 28.65
N TYR A 731 63.11 -21.85 28.08
CA TYR A 731 62.76 -20.47 27.75
C TYR A 731 62.58 -19.62 29.01
N ALA A 732 61.86 -20.11 30.01
CA ALA A 732 61.64 -19.39 31.27
C ALA A 732 62.95 -19.10 32.02
N LEU A 733 63.84 -20.09 32.16
CA LEU A 733 65.13 -19.91 32.85
C LEU A 733 66.07 -18.97 32.09
N THR A 734 66.02 -19.00 30.75
CA THR A 734 66.78 -18.07 29.90
C THR A 734 66.27 -16.63 30.06
N GLU A 735 64.95 -16.45 30.15
CA GLU A 735 64.29 -15.14 30.32
C GLU A 735 64.69 -14.46 31.64
N ILE A 736 64.72 -15.19 32.75
CA ILE A 736 65.17 -14.65 34.05
C ILE A 736 66.70 -14.68 34.23
N ARG A 737 67.44 -15.14 33.21
CA ARG A 737 68.91 -15.27 33.21
C ARG A 737 69.46 -16.17 34.33
N ASP A 738 68.67 -17.13 34.79
CA ASP A 738 69.08 -18.13 35.79
C ASP A 738 69.81 -19.29 35.09
N PHE A 739 71.04 -19.01 34.66
CA PHE A 739 71.88 -19.99 33.97
C PHE A 739 72.38 -21.11 34.88
N GLU A 740 72.45 -20.86 36.20
CA GLU A 740 72.84 -21.89 37.19
C GLU A 740 71.76 -22.97 37.29
N SER A 741 70.50 -22.56 37.45
CA SER A 741 69.37 -23.50 37.42
C SER A 741 69.21 -24.15 36.04
N LEU A 742 69.54 -23.47 34.95
CA LEU A 742 69.51 -24.06 33.60
C LEU A 742 70.55 -25.16 33.43
N GLU A 743 71.76 -24.96 33.96
CA GLU A 743 72.84 -25.94 33.93
C GLU A 743 72.51 -27.15 34.81
N ALA A 744 71.98 -26.92 36.01
CA ALA A 744 71.46 -27.97 36.89
C ALA A 744 70.30 -28.74 36.23
N PHE A 745 69.38 -28.05 35.56
CA PHE A 745 68.28 -28.67 34.83
C PHE A 745 68.78 -29.55 33.69
N ALA A 746 69.73 -29.06 32.90
CA ALA A 746 70.38 -29.82 31.83
C ALA A 746 71.26 -30.98 32.33
N ALA A 747 71.62 -31.02 33.61
CA ALA A 747 72.32 -32.13 34.25
C ALA A 747 71.37 -33.14 34.90
N SER A 748 70.15 -32.73 35.24
CA SER A 748 69.19 -33.53 36.02
C SER A 748 68.82 -34.89 35.39
N LYS A 749 68.65 -34.93 34.07
CA LYS A 749 68.44 -36.15 33.28
C LYS A 749 68.74 -35.89 31.81
N LYS A 750 68.86 -36.95 30.99
CA LYS A 750 69.06 -36.81 29.54
C LYS A 750 67.90 -36.00 28.93
N SER A 751 68.23 -34.90 28.26
CA SER A 751 67.24 -34.00 27.66
C SER A 751 66.38 -34.72 26.61
N PRO A 752 65.05 -34.75 26.75
CA PRO A 752 64.12 -35.35 25.78
C PRO A 752 64.00 -34.51 24.49
N ILE A 753 64.48 -33.26 24.51
CA ILE A 753 64.56 -32.38 23.33
C ILE A 753 65.96 -32.36 22.71
N GLY A 754 66.91 -33.12 23.26
CA GLY A 754 68.34 -32.99 22.94
C GLY A 754 68.94 -31.70 23.50
N TYR A 755 70.21 -31.45 23.19
CA TYR A 755 70.93 -30.25 23.65
C TYR A 755 71.12 -29.21 22.53
N GLU A 756 70.87 -29.58 21.28
CA GLU A 756 70.90 -28.63 20.15
C GLU A 756 69.89 -27.49 20.30
N PRO A 757 68.65 -27.72 20.82
CA PRO A 757 67.74 -26.61 21.07
C PRO A 757 68.21 -25.67 22.18
N PHE A 758 68.95 -26.17 23.19
CA PHE A 758 69.57 -25.33 24.22
C PHE A 758 70.59 -24.39 23.59
N VAL A 759 71.50 -24.95 22.79
CA VAL A 759 72.54 -24.18 22.09
C VAL A 759 71.90 -23.15 21.16
N SER A 760 70.97 -23.59 20.30
CA SER A 760 70.31 -22.73 19.31
C SER A 760 69.52 -21.59 19.96
N HIS A 761 68.79 -21.87 21.04
CA HIS A 761 68.01 -20.85 21.74
C HIS A 761 68.90 -19.84 22.49
N LEU A 762 69.94 -20.31 23.20
CA LEU A 762 70.85 -19.44 23.93
C LEU A 762 71.66 -18.55 22.98
N VAL A 763 72.14 -19.08 21.84
CA VAL A 763 72.81 -18.27 20.81
C VAL A 763 71.87 -17.21 20.23
N LYS A 764 70.63 -17.60 19.86
CA LYS A 764 69.61 -16.65 19.37
C LYS A 764 69.28 -15.57 20.39
N SER A 765 69.31 -15.90 21.68
CA SER A 765 69.07 -14.97 22.79
C SER A 765 70.31 -14.14 23.18
N GLY A 766 71.42 -14.28 22.46
CA GLY A 766 72.67 -13.52 22.67
C GLY A 766 73.66 -14.13 23.66
N TYR A 767 73.33 -15.26 24.30
CA TYR A 767 74.15 -15.91 25.34
C TYR A 767 75.08 -16.98 24.77
N LYS A 768 75.96 -16.59 23.84
CA LYS A 768 76.88 -17.49 23.14
C LYS A 768 77.83 -18.27 24.07
N SER A 769 78.36 -17.61 25.10
CA SER A 769 79.25 -18.23 26.09
C SER A 769 78.56 -19.31 26.93
N GLN A 770 77.29 -19.09 27.30
CA GLN A 770 76.49 -20.08 28.02
C GLN A 770 76.06 -21.21 27.08
N ALA A 771 75.77 -20.92 25.82
CA ALA A 771 75.42 -21.92 24.80
C ALA A 771 76.55 -22.95 24.59
N ALA A 772 77.81 -22.49 24.57
CA ALA A 772 78.99 -23.33 24.35
C ALA A 772 79.10 -24.50 25.37
N LYS A 773 78.62 -24.32 26.61
CA LYS A 773 78.63 -25.36 27.65
C LYS A 773 77.79 -26.59 27.29
N TYR A 774 76.75 -26.42 26.49
CA TYR A 774 75.84 -27.51 26.11
C TYR A 774 76.29 -28.27 24.87
N VAL A 775 77.25 -27.74 24.10
CA VAL A 775 77.71 -28.33 22.83
C VAL A 775 78.33 -29.72 23.05
N VAL A 776 79.10 -29.92 24.13
CA VAL A 776 79.67 -31.23 24.49
C VAL A 776 78.57 -32.29 24.67
N LYS A 777 77.38 -31.88 25.10
CA LYS A 777 76.23 -32.77 25.31
C LYS A 777 75.43 -33.04 24.01
N CYS A 778 75.69 -32.31 22.92
CA CYS A 778 75.07 -32.56 21.62
C CYS A 778 75.63 -33.83 20.95
N ASP A 779 74.89 -34.35 19.96
CA ASP A 779 75.36 -35.45 19.12
C ASP A 779 76.73 -35.09 18.54
N VAL A 780 77.66 -36.04 18.66
CA VAL A 780 79.01 -35.98 18.13
C VAL A 780 78.96 -35.35 16.73
N LYS A 781 78.21 -35.90 15.77
CA LYS A 781 78.21 -35.40 14.38
C LYS A 781 77.90 -33.90 14.24
N ARG A 782 77.10 -33.31 15.13
CA ARG A 782 76.69 -31.90 15.08
C ARG A 782 77.51 -30.97 15.97
N ARG A 783 78.40 -31.46 16.85
CA ARG A 783 79.18 -30.60 17.77
C ARG A 783 80.00 -29.52 17.07
N VAL A 784 80.63 -29.86 15.95
CA VAL A 784 81.44 -28.91 15.16
C VAL A 784 80.57 -27.73 14.70
N ASP A 785 79.43 -28.00 14.08
CA ASP A 785 78.49 -26.98 13.61
C ASP A 785 77.92 -26.15 14.79
N MET A 786 77.70 -26.78 15.95
CA MET A 786 77.19 -26.12 17.16
C MET A 786 78.23 -25.23 17.85
N TYR A 787 79.52 -25.60 17.87
CA TYR A 787 80.59 -24.74 18.36
C TYR A 787 80.78 -23.51 17.47
N VAL A 788 80.68 -23.69 16.15
CA VAL A 788 80.68 -22.58 15.18
C VAL A 788 79.50 -21.64 15.44
N LEU A 789 78.31 -22.18 15.69
CA LEU A 789 77.13 -21.38 16.04
C LEU A 789 77.35 -20.54 17.32
N CYS A 790 78.12 -21.05 18.28
CA CYS A 790 78.50 -20.33 19.50
C CYS A 790 79.64 -19.31 19.28
N GLY A 791 80.27 -19.28 18.10
CA GLY A 791 81.46 -18.47 17.82
C GLY A 791 82.76 -19.05 18.40
N GLU A 792 82.75 -20.30 18.85
CA GLU A 792 83.88 -20.99 19.48
C GLU A 792 84.69 -21.78 18.44
N TRP A 793 85.29 -21.07 17.48
CA TRP A 793 86.01 -21.65 16.34
C TRP A 793 87.17 -22.56 16.74
N LYS A 794 87.91 -22.20 17.80
CA LYS A 794 88.99 -23.01 18.35
C LYS A 794 88.52 -24.38 18.84
N LYS A 795 87.38 -24.42 19.55
CA LYS A 795 86.80 -25.68 20.04
C LYS A 795 86.23 -26.51 18.89
N ALA A 796 85.64 -25.86 17.88
CA ALA A 796 85.24 -26.54 16.65
C ALA A 796 86.44 -27.19 15.93
N ALA A 797 87.57 -26.49 15.86
CA ALA A 797 88.81 -26.98 15.28
C ALA A 797 89.38 -28.20 16.01
N LEU A 798 89.42 -28.13 17.34
CA LEU A 798 89.88 -29.22 18.20
C LEU A 798 88.99 -30.47 18.06
N GLU A 799 87.67 -30.29 17.99
CA GLU A 799 86.74 -31.40 17.78
C GLU A 799 86.91 -32.04 16.38
N CYS A 800 87.22 -31.26 15.33
CA CYS A 800 87.60 -31.81 14.02
C CYS A 800 88.92 -32.60 14.09
N LYS A 801 89.90 -32.09 14.86
CA LYS A 801 91.18 -32.75 15.09
C LYS A 801 91.03 -34.09 15.79
N GLU A 802 90.26 -34.15 16.87
CA GLU A 802 90.00 -35.41 17.60
C GLU A 802 89.30 -36.47 16.74
N ARG A 803 88.57 -36.07 15.70
CA ARG A 803 87.88 -36.98 14.77
C ARG A 803 88.67 -37.35 13.52
N GLY A 804 89.81 -36.71 13.28
CA GLY A 804 90.52 -36.84 12.01
C GLY A 804 89.76 -36.26 10.81
N ASP A 805 88.76 -35.38 11.02
CA ASP A 805 87.91 -34.84 9.96
C ASP A 805 88.56 -33.60 9.30
N ARG A 806 89.60 -33.86 8.51
CA ARG A 806 90.40 -32.84 7.83
C ARG A 806 89.61 -32.08 6.77
N ALA A 807 88.63 -32.74 6.14
CA ALA A 807 87.77 -32.13 5.13
C ALA A 807 86.86 -31.06 5.76
N LYS A 808 86.18 -31.38 6.86
CA LYS A 808 85.34 -30.42 7.59
C LYS A 808 86.18 -29.26 8.16
N LEU A 809 87.39 -29.51 8.65
CA LEU A 809 88.30 -28.44 9.11
C LEU A 809 88.72 -27.49 7.98
N GLY A 810 88.97 -28.01 6.77
CA GLY A 810 89.23 -27.20 5.58
C GLY A 810 88.02 -26.34 5.17
N ASP A 811 86.81 -26.89 5.26
CA ASP A 811 85.58 -26.13 5.01
C ASP A 811 85.34 -25.01 6.03
N LEU A 812 85.67 -25.24 7.32
CA LEU A 812 85.62 -24.20 8.35
C LEU A 812 86.57 -23.04 8.06
N LEU A 813 87.77 -23.33 7.55
CA LEU A 813 88.77 -22.33 7.19
C LEU A 813 88.29 -21.42 6.04
N ARG A 814 87.56 -22.01 5.08
CA ARG A 814 86.94 -21.29 3.97
C ARG A 814 85.71 -20.46 4.39
N THR A 815 84.97 -20.90 5.40
CA THR A 815 83.71 -20.26 5.84
C THR A 815 83.87 -19.33 7.05
N CYS A 816 84.99 -19.39 7.76
CA CYS A 816 85.32 -18.47 8.84
C CYS A 816 85.66 -17.09 8.28
N THR A 817 84.93 -16.05 8.71
CA THR A 817 85.14 -14.66 8.28
C THR A 817 86.01 -13.85 9.26
N ASP A 818 86.31 -14.39 10.44
CA ASP A 818 87.13 -13.75 11.46
C ASP A 818 88.60 -14.15 11.29
N SER A 819 89.48 -13.14 11.12
CA SER A 819 90.90 -13.33 10.83
C SER A 819 91.70 -13.93 12.00
N LEU A 820 91.24 -13.72 13.24
CA LEU A 820 91.86 -14.29 14.44
C LEU A 820 91.51 -15.78 14.57
N ALA A 821 90.25 -16.14 14.32
CA ALA A 821 89.78 -17.51 14.30
C ALA A 821 90.36 -18.33 13.14
N GLN A 822 90.57 -17.71 11.96
CA GLN A 822 91.27 -18.35 10.83
C GLN A 822 92.69 -18.80 11.20
N ARG A 823 93.47 -17.94 11.87
CA ARG A 823 94.83 -18.29 12.32
C ARG A 823 94.82 -19.45 13.32
N GLU A 824 93.84 -19.51 14.21
CA GLU A 824 93.69 -20.64 15.13
C GLU A 824 93.30 -21.94 14.40
N LEU A 825 92.44 -21.86 13.38
CA LEU A 825 92.08 -23.01 12.53
C LEU A 825 93.27 -23.52 11.73
N GLU A 826 94.11 -22.63 11.17
CA GLU A 826 95.34 -22.97 10.44
C GLU A 826 96.36 -23.67 11.33
N GLN A 827 96.55 -23.20 12.57
CA GLN A 827 97.43 -23.85 13.55
C GLN A 827 96.99 -25.28 13.85
N VAL A 828 95.68 -25.50 14.03
CA VAL A 828 95.15 -26.84 14.31
C VAL A 828 95.25 -27.75 13.08
N LEU A 829 95.01 -27.23 11.87
CA LEU A 829 95.17 -27.97 10.61
C LEU A 829 96.62 -28.38 10.34
N GLY A 830 97.58 -27.49 10.62
CA GLY A 830 99.01 -27.79 10.55
C GLY A 830 99.44 -28.86 11.56
N ALA A 831 98.82 -28.91 12.73
CA ALA A 831 99.06 -29.92 13.76
C ALA A 831 98.30 -31.24 13.55
N MET A 832 97.60 -31.43 12.42
CA MET A 832 96.98 -32.68 11.96
C MET A 832 97.78 -33.35 10.82
N ALA A 833 98.91 -32.76 10.42
CA ALA A 833 99.79 -33.27 9.36
C ALA A 833 100.63 -34.45 9.82
#